data_AF-A0A3B9IWH9-F1
#
_entry.id   AF-A0A3B9IWH9-F1
#
_cell.length_a   1.000
_cell.length_b   1.000
_cell.length_c   1.000
_cell.angle_alpha   90.00
_cell.angle_beta   90.00
_cell.angle_gamma   90.00
#
_symmetry.space_group_name_H-M   'P 1'
#
loop_
_entity.id
_entity.type
_entity.pdbx_description
1 polymer ?
#
loop_
_entity_poly.entity_id
_entity_poly.type
_entity_poly.pdbx_seq_one_letter_code
_entity_poly.pdbx_strand_id
1 'polypeptide(L)'
;MKKSNITEKITASLLSMTMVASAIPAYMLTADAVSVPAISASTAKTASLATMDVSDVYSGKLAQYASSGIKSITFTVVADYDTSFSYGFGISVEKSTDAPKYWIEHNSDGEWEASPENGGYAVKLEKGVPLDITIDLSDLDITYNSDSHYEFRNYYSAHWDNSKKDMVDNSITLQSVKVNDSGSSTVTTAPDSPQEGTVTTVAPQEDERTNIIPNNNKHTNGDNWSFTDNGDGTATISSTVARQIDGLDIVLTKGYDEDYYAANPSDDPDKPINSYKFKFSDFGLTDMDGVVIESLTATIESDTPMDQFVYGGGLNVQKGSPADTEYAKQVAGIEGKENASYWYNDMGLDGDGSVAYFEEQGVEFGVTPGNGGKIFDAGDYIQAYWEVPAEVQPYTSTTTSDAISFQYWWGNDTEGEEVESVNLTSAVLTYTKTVTVPYTSSIAQTVSESLKHEGNEAEKNLELVYADFDLDETQDVYAIRFDISAKSDIGKMVYNIGTGVDERVNEDYWFQEEQNYCVLEAGDKAQIMWIVPTKAAGDETHENGVNTKDGKFQIGYYYGEADAISVDNVEIYYNVPETTTTTTTATTTTTTTTTTTETTTTETTTAKPEAVLWGDANVDQKVSISDAVAILQSVANSSKYALKEQGSLNADVVDNGNGVTGQDAVAIQLIDAEIIKQTDLPLSLDKFEELTSK
;
A
#
# COMPACT_ATOMS: atom_id res chain seq x y z
N MET A 1 -52.36 9.66 -10.05
CA MET A 1 -52.34 10.30 -11.39
C MET A 1 -51.19 11.30 -11.43
N LYS A 2 -50.25 11.11 -12.37
CA LYS A 2 -49.22 12.03 -12.93
C LYS A 2 -48.26 12.72 -11.93
N LYS A 3 -46.99 12.28 -11.83
CA LYS A 3 -45.79 12.56 -12.67
C LYS A 3 -45.16 13.95 -12.45
N SER A 4 -43.87 13.89 -12.08
CA SER A 4 -42.75 14.81 -12.39
C SER A 4 -42.57 16.07 -11.54
N ASN A 5 -41.47 16.12 -10.78
CA ASN A 5 -40.29 16.92 -11.12
C ASN A 5 -39.14 16.67 -10.11
N ILE A 6 -38.08 16.00 -10.59
CA ILE A 6 -36.79 15.75 -9.93
C ILE A 6 -35.81 16.84 -10.40
N THR A 7 -35.99 18.11 -10.02
CA THR A 7 -35.10 19.19 -10.52
C THR A 7 -34.97 20.44 -9.63
N GLU A 8 -35.19 20.36 -8.31
CA GLU A 8 -35.00 21.55 -7.45
C GLU A 8 -34.40 21.20 -6.08
N LYS A 9 -33.10 20.85 -6.04
CA LYS A 9 -32.22 20.98 -4.85
C LYS A 9 -30.73 21.02 -5.23
N ILE A 10 -30.32 21.96 -6.09
CA ILE A 10 -28.90 22.34 -6.24
C ILE A 10 -28.83 23.87 -6.23
N THR A 11 -28.77 24.48 -5.05
CA THR A 11 -28.25 25.85 -4.85
C THR A 11 -27.97 26.07 -3.35
N ALA A 12 -26.77 25.74 -2.86
CA ALA A 12 -26.14 26.36 -1.69
C ALA A 12 -24.74 25.76 -1.43
N SER A 13 -23.70 26.33 -2.05
CA SER A 13 -22.42 26.62 -1.37
C SER A 13 -21.56 27.47 -2.31
N LEU A 14 -21.69 28.80 -2.19
CA LEU A 14 -20.94 29.77 -2.98
C LEU A 14 -20.77 31.05 -2.17
N LEU A 15 -19.86 31.05 -1.19
CA LEU A 15 -19.38 32.21 -0.42
C LEU A 15 -18.19 31.66 0.42
N SER A 16 -16.91 31.98 0.23
CA SER A 16 -16.32 33.32 0.13
C SER A 16 -14.99 33.34 -0.66
N MET A 17 -14.96 34.07 -1.78
CA MET A 17 -13.73 34.62 -2.38
C MET A 17 -13.96 36.11 -2.62
N THR A 18 -13.14 37.00 -2.04
CA THR A 18 -12.98 38.37 -2.59
C THR A 18 -11.62 39.00 -2.24
N MET A 19 -10.77 39.08 -3.27
CA MET A 19 -9.83 40.15 -3.71
C MET A 19 -8.79 40.76 -2.76
N VAL A 20 -7.53 40.86 -3.25
CA VAL A 20 -7.00 42.11 -3.86
C VAL A 20 -6.03 41.78 -5.01
N ALA A 21 -6.36 42.25 -6.21
CA ALA A 21 -5.45 42.42 -7.34
C ALA A 21 -5.11 43.91 -7.50
N SER A 22 -3.88 44.23 -7.87
CA SER A 22 -3.51 45.55 -8.41
C SER A 22 -2.87 45.42 -9.78
N ALA A 23 -3.49 46.10 -10.76
CA ALA A 23 -3.22 46.13 -12.21
C ALA A 23 -1.86 46.75 -12.61
N ILE A 24 -1.37 46.52 -13.85
CA ILE A 24 -1.41 47.44 -15.03
C ILE A 24 -0.84 46.74 -16.31
N PRO A 25 -1.20 47.18 -17.55
CA PRO A 25 -1.55 46.32 -18.70
C PRO A 25 -0.59 46.30 -19.92
N ALA A 26 -0.99 45.46 -20.88
CA ALA A 26 -0.45 45.05 -22.19
C ALA A 26 0.21 46.09 -23.13
N TYR A 27 1.11 45.62 -24.02
CA TYR A 27 1.00 45.79 -25.50
C TYR A 27 2.05 44.99 -26.32
N MET A 28 1.55 44.44 -27.44
CA MET A 28 2.17 44.15 -28.76
C MET A 28 2.94 42.84 -29.08
N LEU A 29 2.50 42.27 -30.20
CA LEU A 29 2.99 41.12 -30.99
C LEU A 29 4.36 41.35 -31.63
N THR A 30 5.20 40.30 -31.66
CA THR A 30 5.94 39.82 -32.86
C THR A 30 6.32 38.35 -32.66
N ALA A 31 6.18 37.55 -33.73
CA ALA A 31 6.55 36.14 -33.78
C ALA A 31 8.06 35.90 -33.95
N ASP A 32 8.44 34.69 -33.52
CA ASP A 32 9.65 33.90 -33.76
C ASP A 32 10.98 34.30 -33.11
N ALA A 33 11.32 33.59 -32.02
CA ALA A 33 12.59 32.88 -31.86
C ALA A 33 12.48 31.85 -30.71
N VAL A 34 12.95 30.63 -30.98
CA VAL A 34 13.10 29.53 -30.02
C VAL A 34 13.89 30.02 -28.80
N SER A 35 13.23 30.04 -27.64
CA SER A 35 13.90 30.02 -26.33
C SER A 35 13.12 29.11 -25.41
N VAL A 36 13.75 28.00 -25.02
CA VAL A 36 13.30 27.13 -23.93
C VAL A 36 13.05 28.00 -22.70
N PRO A 37 11.82 28.08 -22.15
CA PRO A 37 11.63 28.68 -20.85
C PRO A 37 12.36 27.79 -19.85
N ALA A 38 13.30 28.37 -19.11
CA ALA A 38 13.89 27.72 -17.96
C ALA A 38 12.75 27.24 -17.05
N ILE A 39 12.71 25.94 -16.81
CA ILE A 39 11.90 25.28 -15.79
C ILE A 39 12.16 26.04 -14.50
N SER A 40 11.19 26.86 -14.09
CA SER A 40 11.16 27.33 -12.71
C SER A 40 10.62 26.14 -11.94
N ALA A 41 11.51 25.44 -11.23
CA ALA A 41 11.14 24.39 -10.30
C ALA A 41 10.15 24.99 -9.30
N SER A 42 8.86 24.70 -9.49
CA SER A 42 7.89 24.88 -8.42
C SER A 42 8.19 23.79 -7.41
N THR A 43 8.67 24.19 -6.24
CA THR A 43 8.96 23.31 -5.12
C THR A 43 7.70 22.53 -4.76
N ALA A 44 7.62 21.27 -5.17
CA ALA A 44 6.66 20.31 -4.65
C ALA A 44 6.95 20.10 -3.16
N LYS A 45 5.93 20.18 -2.31
CA LYS A 45 6.08 19.95 -0.88
C LYS A 45 6.10 18.43 -0.65
N THR A 46 7.31 17.84 -0.62
CA THR A 46 7.54 16.44 -0.24
C THR A 46 6.90 16.14 1.11
N ALA A 47 6.35 14.93 1.29
CA ALA A 47 5.84 14.44 2.57
C ALA A 47 6.91 14.60 3.68
N SER A 48 6.45 15.03 4.85
CA SER A 48 7.30 15.34 6.00
C SER A 48 7.30 14.14 6.95
N LEU A 49 8.46 13.51 7.15
CA LEU A 49 8.64 12.41 8.09
C LEU A 49 8.56 12.88 9.55
N ALA A 50 9.11 14.06 9.85
CA ALA A 50 8.98 14.72 11.15
C ALA A 50 9.17 16.23 11.00
N THR A 51 8.53 17.00 11.90
CA THR A 51 8.95 18.38 12.18
C THR A 51 9.81 18.32 13.43
N MET A 52 11.00 18.92 13.39
CA MET A 52 11.97 18.92 14.48
C MET A 52 12.18 20.34 14.97
N ASP A 53 11.63 20.67 16.12
CA ASP A 53 11.92 21.90 16.86
C ASP A 53 13.34 21.88 17.44
N VAL A 54 13.79 23.03 17.94
CA VAL A 54 15.10 23.13 18.59
C VAL A 54 15.11 22.24 19.84
N SER A 55 16.11 21.36 19.92
CA SER A 55 16.30 20.30 20.92
C SER A 55 15.60 18.96 20.63
N ASP A 56 14.84 18.86 19.54
CA ASP A 56 14.19 17.59 19.17
C ASP A 56 15.20 16.54 18.70
N VAL A 57 14.84 15.29 18.97
CA VAL A 57 15.62 14.11 18.63
C VAL A 57 14.78 13.18 17.79
N TYR A 58 15.25 12.88 16.59
CA TYR A 58 14.73 11.79 15.78
C TYR A 58 15.57 10.54 16.05
N SER A 59 14.92 9.43 16.43
CA SER A 59 15.60 8.18 16.75
C SER A 59 15.16 7.04 15.84
N GLY A 60 16.12 6.25 15.34
CA GLY A 60 15.84 5.07 14.53
C GLY A 60 16.48 3.80 15.07
N LYS A 61 15.76 2.68 14.98
CA LYS A 61 16.25 1.36 15.45
C LYS A 61 17.22 0.74 14.45
N LEU A 62 18.29 0.14 14.98
CA LEU A 62 19.33 -0.53 14.18
C LEU A 62 19.03 -2.01 13.94
N ALA A 63 18.28 -2.68 14.83
CA ALA A 63 18.05 -4.12 14.79
C ALA A 63 17.58 -4.66 13.43
N GLN A 64 16.70 -3.91 12.75
CA GLN A 64 16.18 -4.24 11.43
C GLN A 64 17.25 -4.34 10.32
N TYR A 65 18.41 -3.73 10.52
CA TYR A 65 19.52 -3.71 9.54
C TYR A 65 20.62 -4.73 9.84
N ALA A 66 20.44 -5.62 10.82
CA ALA A 66 21.42 -6.63 11.21
C ALA A 66 21.87 -7.52 10.03
N SER A 67 20.97 -7.81 9.10
CA SER A 67 21.22 -8.70 7.96
C SER A 67 21.94 -8.01 6.80
N SER A 68 21.73 -6.70 6.62
CA SER A 68 22.29 -5.91 5.52
C SER A 68 23.56 -5.15 5.90
N GLY A 69 23.73 -4.87 7.20
CA GLY A 69 24.69 -3.89 7.68
C GLY A 69 24.31 -2.45 7.29
N ILE A 70 24.85 -1.47 7.99
CA ILE A 70 24.73 -0.06 7.67
C ILE A 70 26.12 0.50 7.34
N LYS A 71 26.16 1.34 6.30
CA LYS A 71 27.33 2.07 5.81
C LYS A 71 27.07 3.56 5.68
N SER A 72 25.82 3.98 5.52
CA SER A 72 25.45 5.40 5.57
C SER A 72 23.99 5.58 5.99
N ILE A 73 23.67 6.76 6.54
CA ILE A 73 22.29 7.21 6.76
C ILE A 73 22.16 8.63 6.20
N THR A 74 21.19 8.86 5.31
CA THR A 74 20.91 10.16 4.71
C THR A 74 19.61 10.73 5.25
N PHE A 75 19.67 11.96 5.76
CA PHE A 75 18.53 12.74 6.26
C PHE A 75 18.21 13.85 5.27
N THR A 76 17.01 13.85 4.68
CA THR A 76 16.56 14.97 3.84
C THR A 76 15.84 15.98 4.71
N VAL A 77 16.39 17.17 4.87
CA VAL A 77 15.81 18.24 5.70
C VAL A 77 15.41 19.46 4.87
N VAL A 78 14.33 20.13 5.21
CA VAL A 78 13.90 21.41 4.61
C VAL A 78 13.51 22.39 5.71
N ALA A 79 13.62 23.69 5.46
CA ALA A 79 13.17 24.71 6.40
C ALA A 79 12.22 25.70 5.71
N ASP A 80 11.29 26.29 6.48
CA ASP A 80 10.34 27.30 5.97
C ASP A 80 10.93 28.72 5.91
N TYR A 81 12.19 28.86 6.31
CA TYR A 81 12.97 30.09 6.32
C TYR A 81 14.40 29.82 5.89
N ASP A 82 15.06 30.85 5.36
CA ASP A 82 16.52 30.84 5.28
C ASP A 82 17.05 30.83 6.71
N THR A 83 17.69 29.74 7.12
CA THR A 83 18.03 29.48 8.52
C THR A 83 19.41 28.84 8.66
N SER A 84 20.06 29.08 9.80
CA SER A 84 21.24 28.33 10.21
C SER A 84 20.76 27.13 11.02
N PHE A 85 21.04 25.92 10.53
CA PHE A 85 20.67 24.66 11.18
C PHE A 85 21.90 23.96 11.74
N SER A 86 21.92 23.69 13.05
CA SER A 86 22.94 22.90 13.74
C SER A 86 22.35 21.57 14.16
N TYR A 87 23.07 20.48 13.87
CA TYR A 87 22.62 19.13 14.18
C TYR A 87 23.70 18.27 14.82
N GLY A 88 23.25 17.28 15.59
CA GLY A 88 24.07 16.21 16.13
C GLY A 88 23.67 14.85 15.55
N PHE A 89 24.61 13.92 15.55
CA PHE A 89 24.32 12.52 15.24
C PHE A 89 25.05 11.60 16.22
N GLY A 90 24.31 10.63 16.77
CA GLY A 90 24.83 9.60 17.66
C GLY A 90 24.34 8.21 17.27
N ILE A 91 25.14 7.18 17.55
CA ILE A 91 24.84 5.81 17.16
C ILE A 91 25.40 4.78 18.13
N SER A 92 24.68 3.65 18.24
CA SER A 92 25.11 2.50 19.03
C SER A 92 26.19 1.67 18.30
N VAL A 93 27.30 1.36 18.97
CA VAL A 93 28.45 0.61 18.41
C VAL A 93 28.90 -0.55 19.29
N GLU A 94 29.59 -1.51 18.67
CA GLU A 94 30.11 -2.71 19.36
C GLU A 94 31.24 -2.35 20.32
N LYS A 95 31.21 -2.97 21.51
CA LYS A 95 32.22 -2.74 22.55
C LYS A 95 33.56 -3.36 22.16
N SER A 96 34.52 -2.54 21.75
CA SER A 96 35.89 -2.98 21.50
C SER A 96 36.85 -2.48 22.59
N THR A 97 38.07 -3.01 22.62
CA THR A 97 39.14 -2.53 23.51
C THR A 97 39.54 -1.07 23.23
N ASP A 98 39.26 -0.56 22.03
CA ASP A 98 39.61 0.80 21.59
C ASP A 98 38.40 1.76 21.63
N ALA A 99 37.17 1.23 21.65
CA ALA A 99 35.91 1.98 21.82
C ALA A 99 35.07 1.39 22.97
N PRO A 100 35.31 1.80 24.23
CA PRO A 100 34.79 1.11 25.41
C PRO A 100 33.31 1.41 25.75
N LYS A 101 32.62 2.25 24.98
CA LYS A 101 31.23 2.68 25.22
C LYS A 101 30.30 2.17 24.13
N TYR A 102 29.06 1.89 24.51
CA TYR A 102 27.99 1.42 23.64
C TYR A 102 27.44 2.49 22.68
N TRP A 103 27.86 3.75 22.86
CA TRP A 103 27.34 4.93 22.18
C TRP A 103 28.47 5.88 21.82
N ILE A 104 28.50 6.32 20.56
CA ILE A 104 29.45 7.31 20.03
C ILE A 104 28.69 8.39 19.26
N GLU A 105 29.28 9.56 19.16
CA GLU A 105 28.71 10.72 18.48
C GLU A 105 29.80 11.45 17.70
N HIS A 106 29.40 12.23 16.70
CA HIS A 106 30.33 13.15 16.05
C HIS A 106 30.72 14.31 16.97
N ASN A 107 32.01 14.61 17.05
CA ASN A 107 32.50 15.83 17.66
C ASN A 107 32.47 17.02 16.66
N SER A 108 32.87 18.21 17.11
CA SER A 108 32.87 19.43 16.27
C SER A 108 33.83 19.38 15.07
N ASP A 109 34.80 18.47 15.07
CA ASP A 109 35.75 18.25 13.96
C ASP A 109 35.28 17.11 13.03
N GLY A 110 34.15 16.48 13.36
CA GLY A 110 33.55 15.40 12.64
C GLY A 110 34.19 14.03 12.85
N GLU A 111 34.95 13.88 13.93
CA GLU A 111 35.48 12.60 14.37
C GLU A 111 34.49 11.92 15.33
N TRP A 112 34.52 10.59 15.38
CA TRP A 112 33.68 9.80 16.29
C TRP A 112 34.28 9.77 17.70
N GLU A 113 33.52 10.23 18.69
CA GLU A 113 33.94 10.26 20.09
C GLU A 113 32.86 9.70 21.01
N ALA A 114 33.31 9.11 22.12
CA ALA A 114 32.42 8.54 23.11
C ALA A 114 31.92 9.63 24.10
N SER A 115 30.73 10.18 23.86
CA SER A 115 30.16 11.35 24.58
C SER A 115 31.02 12.62 24.51
N PRO A 116 31.15 13.26 23.34
CA PRO A 116 31.76 14.58 23.25
C PRO A 116 30.89 15.61 23.99
N GLU A 117 31.51 16.52 24.74
CA GLU A 117 30.81 17.72 25.21
C GLU A 117 30.63 18.66 24.01
N ASN A 118 29.41 18.75 23.48
CA ASN A 118 28.99 19.71 22.45
C ASN A 118 29.54 19.46 21.02
N GLY A 119 29.46 18.22 20.54
CA GLY A 119 29.75 17.86 19.15
C GLY A 119 28.53 17.99 18.23
N GLY A 120 28.65 18.77 17.15
CA GLY A 120 27.59 18.95 16.14
C GLY A 120 28.09 19.73 14.91
N TYR A 121 27.35 19.63 13.80
CA TYR A 121 27.66 20.31 12.54
C TYR A 121 26.64 21.41 12.28
N ALA A 122 27.05 22.45 11.54
CA ALA A 122 26.14 23.51 11.13
C ALA A 122 26.11 23.64 9.60
N VAL A 123 24.90 23.68 9.06
CA VAL A 123 24.61 23.90 7.65
C VAL A 123 23.65 25.08 7.50
N LYS A 124 23.63 25.69 6.33
CA LYS A 124 22.60 26.68 5.99
C LYS A 124 21.52 25.97 5.20
N LEU A 125 20.27 26.19 5.61
CA LEU A 125 19.10 25.75 4.87
C LEU A 125 18.51 26.96 4.15
N GLU A 126 18.26 26.80 2.86
CA GLU A 126 17.51 27.79 2.06
C GLU A 126 16.02 27.45 2.17
N LYS A 127 15.19 28.49 2.28
CA LYS A 127 13.74 28.34 2.43
C LYS A 127 13.15 27.44 1.33
N GLY A 128 12.50 26.36 1.75
CA GLY A 128 11.80 25.43 0.86
C GLY A 128 12.72 24.58 -0.01
N VAL A 129 14.04 24.62 0.18
CA VAL A 129 14.98 23.79 -0.59
C VAL A 129 15.40 22.59 0.27
N PRO A 130 15.03 21.34 -0.10
CA PRO A 130 15.50 20.16 0.61
C PRO A 130 17.03 20.01 0.51
N LEU A 131 17.66 19.66 1.62
CA LEU A 131 19.08 19.35 1.73
C LEU A 131 19.26 17.92 2.27
N ASP A 132 20.00 17.10 1.54
CA ASP A 132 20.42 15.79 2.00
C ASP A 132 21.67 15.89 2.88
N ILE A 133 21.58 15.37 4.10
CA ILE A 133 22.66 15.24 5.07
C ILE A 133 23.01 13.76 5.19
N THR A 134 24.10 13.34 4.56
CA THR A 134 24.58 11.96 4.62
C THR A 134 25.62 11.78 5.71
N ILE A 135 25.35 10.86 6.63
CA ILE A 135 26.25 10.39 7.67
C ILE A 135 26.96 9.13 7.18
N ASP A 136 28.28 9.18 7.08
CA ASP A 136 29.11 8.02 6.74
C ASP A 136 29.39 7.19 8.00
N LEU A 137 29.03 5.90 7.93
CA LEU A 137 29.18 4.91 9.00
C LEU A 137 30.08 3.75 8.57
N SER A 138 30.74 3.88 7.42
CA SER A 138 31.42 2.77 6.75
C SER A 138 32.59 2.20 7.56
N ASP A 139 33.25 3.05 8.35
CA ASP A 139 34.38 2.76 9.23
C ASP A 139 33.98 2.36 10.67
N LEU A 140 32.68 2.23 10.96
CA LEU A 140 32.18 1.87 12.29
C LEU A 140 31.74 0.41 12.39
N ASP A 141 32.06 -0.20 13.52
CA ASP A 141 31.56 -1.51 13.94
C ASP A 141 30.22 -1.33 14.68
N ILE A 142 29.12 -1.31 13.92
CA ILE A 142 27.76 -1.06 14.43
C ILE A 142 27.17 -2.29 15.15
N THR A 143 26.47 -2.06 16.26
CA THR A 143 25.67 -3.10 16.93
C THR A 143 24.21 -3.07 16.47
N TYR A 144 23.60 -4.25 16.32
CA TYR A 144 22.24 -4.41 15.78
C TYR A 144 21.30 -5.19 16.71
N ASN A 145 21.42 -5.04 18.02
CA ASN A 145 20.47 -5.66 18.95
C ASN A 145 19.23 -4.76 19.14
N SER A 146 18.23 -5.26 19.89
CA SER A 146 16.96 -4.56 20.15
C SER A 146 17.10 -3.16 20.75
N ASP A 147 18.19 -2.93 21.49
CA ASP A 147 18.45 -1.69 22.21
C ASP A 147 19.33 -0.73 21.39
N SER A 148 19.89 -1.22 20.28
CA SER A 148 20.75 -0.44 19.39
C SER A 148 19.90 0.51 18.54
N HIS A 149 20.28 1.79 18.56
CA HIS A 149 19.61 2.86 17.82
C HIS A 149 20.62 3.92 17.36
N TYR A 150 20.16 4.81 16.49
CA TYR A 150 20.81 6.08 16.18
C TYR A 150 19.90 7.25 16.54
N GLU A 151 20.48 8.43 16.71
CA GLU A 151 19.80 9.69 16.98
C GLU A 151 20.31 10.77 16.02
N PHE A 152 19.39 11.52 15.42
CA PHE A 152 19.65 12.76 14.69
C PHE A 152 18.96 13.90 15.44
N ARG A 153 19.72 14.95 15.80
CA ARG A 153 19.28 15.93 16.79
C ARG A 153 19.33 17.34 16.20
N ASN A 154 18.26 18.11 16.38
CA ASN A 154 18.28 19.54 16.05
C ASN A 154 18.80 20.32 17.26
N TYR A 155 20.03 20.80 17.22
CA TYR A 155 20.60 21.59 18.32
C TYR A 155 20.25 23.07 18.23
N TYR A 156 20.07 23.59 17.01
CA TYR A 156 19.74 24.99 16.79
C TYR A 156 19.19 25.17 15.38
N SER A 157 18.07 25.89 15.27
CA SER A 157 17.54 26.37 14.00
C SER A 157 16.76 27.63 14.29
N ALA A 158 17.17 28.76 13.70
CA ALA A 158 16.52 30.04 13.92
C ALA A 158 16.69 30.97 12.73
N HIS A 159 15.66 31.78 12.49
CA HIS A 159 15.62 32.79 11.43
C HIS A 159 15.44 34.19 12.03
N TRP A 160 15.86 35.21 11.28
CA TRP A 160 15.65 36.59 11.69
C TRP A 160 14.22 37.04 11.36
N ASP A 161 13.41 37.31 12.39
CA ASP A 161 12.05 37.82 12.22
C ASP A 161 12.06 39.35 12.21
N ASN A 162 11.78 39.94 11.04
CA ASN A 162 11.74 41.40 10.86
C ASN A 162 10.65 42.10 11.67
N SER A 163 9.58 41.38 12.07
CA SER A 163 8.49 41.92 12.87
C SER A 163 8.88 42.04 14.35
N LYS A 164 9.65 41.07 14.86
CA LYS A 164 10.16 41.04 16.24
C LYS A 164 11.52 41.73 16.37
N LYS A 165 12.23 41.91 15.26
CA LYS A 165 13.62 42.41 15.18
C LYS A 165 14.56 41.59 16.07
N ASP A 166 14.36 40.28 16.05
CA ASP A 166 15.13 39.33 16.84
C ASP A 166 15.29 38.00 16.08
N MET A 167 16.24 37.17 16.52
CA MET A 167 16.32 35.78 16.08
C MET A 167 15.21 34.97 16.75
N VAL A 168 14.46 34.22 15.96
CA VAL A 168 13.35 33.39 16.41
C VAL A 168 13.63 31.96 15.97
N ASP A 169 13.62 31.06 16.94
CA ASP A 169 13.75 29.63 16.67
C ASP A 169 12.69 29.18 15.67
N ASN A 170 13.08 28.29 14.77
CA ASN A 170 12.19 27.66 13.82
C ASN A 170 12.49 26.17 13.73
N SER A 171 11.44 25.37 13.57
CA SER A 171 11.61 23.97 13.24
C SER A 171 12.28 23.79 11.87
N ILE A 172 12.87 22.63 11.70
CA ILE A 172 13.18 22.06 10.39
C ILE A 172 12.25 20.88 10.15
N THR A 173 11.96 20.61 8.89
CA THR A 173 11.18 19.46 8.48
C THR A 173 12.13 18.39 7.97
N LEU A 174 12.19 17.26 8.67
CA LEU A 174 12.81 16.04 8.16
C LEU A 174 11.82 15.39 7.20
N GLN A 175 12.16 15.31 5.92
CA GLN A 175 11.32 14.73 4.87
C GLN A 175 11.53 13.23 4.71
N SER A 176 12.77 12.75 4.86
CA SER A 176 13.07 11.33 4.75
C SER A 176 14.34 10.93 5.49
N VAL A 177 14.41 9.66 5.89
CA VAL A 177 15.64 9.01 6.33
C VAL A 177 15.86 7.75 5.49
N LYS A 178 17.03 7.67 4.86
CA LYS A 178 17.40 6.55 3.98
C LYS A 178 18.68 5.90 4.46
N VAL A 179 18.69 4.56 4.51
CA VAL A 179 19.84 3.77 4.94
C VAL A 179 20.51 3.14 3.72
N ASN A 180 21.83 3.29 3.62
CA ASN A 180 22.66 2.76 2.52
C ASN A 180 22.27 3.27 1.10
N ASP A 181 21.63 4.43 1.00
CA ASP A 181 21.31 5.03 -0.29
C ASP A 181 22.60 5.53 -0.98
N SER A 182 22.63 5.42 -2.31
CA SER A 182 23.79 5.75 -3.16
C SER A 182 23.73 7.16 -3.76
N GLY A 183 22.80 8.00 -3.29
CA GLY A 183 22.71 9.42 -3.62
C GLY A 183 23.83 10.23 -2.96
N SER A 184 24.81 10.66 -3.75
CA SER A 184 25.94 11.48 -3.31
C SER A 184 25.57 12.96 -3.21
N SER A 185 25.65 13.54 -2.01
CA SER A 185 26.13 14.91 -1.77
C SER A 185 26.61 15.03 -0.32
N THR A 186 27.93 14.95 -0.11
CA THR A 186 28.56 15.17 1.20
C THR A 186 28.73 16.67 1.44
N VAL A 187 28.14 17.20 2.52
CA VAL A 187 28.42 18.56 3.02
C VAL A 187 29.17 18.46 4.34
N THR A 188 30.50 18.66 4.29
CA THR A 188 31.38 18.73 5.46
C THR A 188 31.86 20.18 5.65
N THR A 189 31.24 20.93 6.57
CA THR A 189 31.84 22.13 7.16
C THR A 189 31.38 22.37 8.60
N ALA A 190 32.33 22.62 9.52
CA ALA A 190 32.15 23.16 10.87
C ALA A 190 33.06 24.42 11.03
N PRO A 191 32.98 25.24 12.10
CA PRO A 191 31.84 25.79 12.87
C PRO A 191 31.92 27.34 13.02
N ASP A 192 30.95 27.95 13.72
CA ASP A 192 31.19 29.04 14.70
C ASP A 192 30.01 29.10 15.70
N SER A 193 30.30 28.95 17.00
CA SER A 193 29.34 28.77 18.11
C SER A 193 28.72 30.08 18.66
N PRO A 194 27.53 30.00 19.30
CA PRO A 194 27.33 30.67 20.60
C PRO A 194 26.66 29.79 21.68
N GLN A 195 26.81 30.23 22.94
CA GLN A 195 26.86 29.45 24.18
C GLN A 195 25.53 29.12 24.92
N GLU A 196 25.64 28.04 25.71
CA GLU A 196 24.93 27.60 26.94
C GLU A 196 23.87 28.49 27.63
N GLY A 197 22.78 27.84 28.05
CA GLY A 197 21.84 28.34 29.06
C GLY A 197 20.99 27.25 29.74
N THR A 198 21.55 26.61 30.77
CA THR A 198 20.92 25.95 31.94
C THR A 198 19.52 25.32 31.87
N VAL A 199 19.51 23.99 32.03
CA VAL A 199 18.35 23.12 32.32
C VAL A 199 17.69 23.47 33.66
N THR A 200 16.36 23.64 33.65
CA THR A 200 15.53 23.52 34.85
C THR A 200 14.45 22.49 34.58
N THR A 201 14.38 21.43 35.40
CA THR A 201 13.37 20.38 35.28
C THR A 201 11.99 20.90 35.70
N VAL A 202 11.02 20.83 34.80
CA VAL A 202 9.59 21.04 35.11
C VAL A 202 8.80 19.84 34.59
N ALA A 203 7.86 19.36 35.40
CA ALA A 203 6.93 18.27 35.10
C ALA A 203 6.00 18.62 33.89
N PRO A 204 5.32 17.65 33.26
CA PRO A 204 4.75 17.79 31.92
C PRO A 204 3.70 18.91 31.87
N GLN A 205 3.83 19.81 30.90
CA GLN A 205 2.84 20.84 30.60
C GLN A 205 1.88 20.36 29.51
N GLU A 206 0.63 20.83 29.62
CA GLU A 206 -0.51 20.62 28.72
C GLU A 206 -0.26 21.05 27.26
N ASP A 207 -0.90 20.33 26.34
CA ASP A 207 -1.32 20.69 24.97
C ASP A 207 -0.28 20.94 23.85
N GLU A 208 0.29 19.85 23.32
CA GLU A 208 0.71 19.82 21.91
C GLU A 208 -0.46 19.35 21.04
N ARG A 209 -1.09 20.29 20.32
CA ARG A 209 -2.16 20.01 19.34
C ARG A 209 -1.55 19.45 18.05
N THR A 210 -1.31 18.14 18.01
CA THR A 210 -0.71 17.44 16.85
C THR A 210 -1.69 16.47 16.21
N ASN A 211 -1.90 16.59 14.90
CA ASN A 211 -2.67 15.59 14.16
C ASN A 211 -1.90 14.28 14.13
N ILE A 212 -2.59 13.19 14.43
CA ILE A 212 -2.07 11.83 14.39
C ILE A 212 -2.92 11.08 13.38
N ILE A 213 -2.44 10.95 12.15
CA ILE A 213 -3.09 10.18 11.11
C ILE A 213 -2.03 9.19 10.61
N PRO A 214 -2.15 7.90 10.94
CA PRO A 214 -1.30 6.87 10.34
C PRO A 214 -1.43 6.94 8.82
N ASN A 215 -0.30 6.97 8.10
CA ASN A 215 -0.27 7.22 6.66
C ASN A 215 0.94 6.54 5.99
N ASN A 216 1.05 5.24 6.22
CA ASN A 216 2.17 4.39 5.82
C ASN A 216 1.82 3.48 4.62
N ASN A 217 0.53 3.25 4.37
CA ASN A 217 0.06 2.34 3.34
C ASN A 217 0.07 2.95 1.94
N LYS A 218 -0.19 2.12 0.92
CA LYS A 218 -0.26 2.60 -0.45
C LYS A 218 -1.53 3.42 -0.67
N HIS A 219 -1.39 4.46 -1.48
CA HIS A 219 -2.48 5.33 -1.90
C HIS A 219 -2.77 5.14 -3.38
N THR A 220 -3.78 5.83 -3.90
CA THR A 220 -4.07 5.88 -5.33
C THR A 220 -3.32 6.98 -6.08
N ASN A 221 -2.48 7.76 -5.40
CA ASN A 221 -1.81 8.92 -5.98
C ASN A 221 -0.66 8.51 -6.94
N GLY A 222 -0.89 8.61 -8.25
CA GLY A 222 0.16 8.42 -9.25
C GLY A 222 0.47 6.97 -9.63
N ASP A 223 1.75 6.68 -9.92
CA ASP A 223 2.28 5.43 -10.51
C ASP A 223 2.23 4.20 -9.56
N ASN A 224 1.06 3.90 -8.99
CA ASN A 224 0.88 2.86 -7.97
C ASN A 224 0.49 1.51 -8.56
N TRP A 225 1.20 1.11 -9.62
CA TRP A 225 1.07 -0.20 -10.26
C TRP A 225 2.46 -0.79 -10.54
N SER A 226 2.52 -2.09 -10.75
CA SER A 226 3.74 -2.79 -11.17
C SER A 226 3.42 -3.85 -12.21
N PHE A 227 4.37 -4.08 -13.11
CA PHE A 227 4.31 -5.16 -14.09
C PHE A 227 5.64 -5.90 -14.13
N THR A 228 5.56 -7.22 -14.09
CA THR A 228 6.71 -8.13 -14.21
C THR A 228 6.37 -9.22 -15.21
N ASP A 229 7.08 -9.26 -16.34
CA ASP A 229 7.10 -10.44 -17.21
C ASP A 229 7.88 -11.55 -16.50
N ASN A 230 7.21 -12.67 -16.23
CA ASN A 230 7.78 -13.78 -15.46
C ASN A 230 8.69 -14.67 -16.33
N GLY A 231 8.68 -14.49 -17.66
CA GLY A 231 9.51 -15.25 -18.61
C GLY A 231 9.05 -16.68 -18.86
N ASP A 232 7.89 -17.07 -18.33
CA ASP A 232 7.27 -18.40 -18.45
C ASP A 232 5.96 -18.39 -19.26
N GLY A 233 5.69 -17.29 -19.97
CA GLY A 233 4.42 -17.06 -20.66
C GLY A 233 3.34 -16.43 -19.78
N THR A 234 3.71 -15.97 -18.58
CA THR A 234 2.83 -15.20 -17.69
C THR A 234 3.46 -13.86 -17.30
N ALA A 235 2.61 -12.94 -16.83
CA ALA A 235 3.05 -11.70 -16.20
C ALA A 235 2.33 -11.47 -14.87
N THR A 236 3.05 -10.91 -13.91
CA THR A 236 2.50 -10.46 -12.63
C THR A 236 2.17 -8.98 -12.73
N ILE A 237 0.91 -8.62 -12.50
CA ILE A 237 0.40 -7.26 -12.57
C ILE A 237 -0.15 -6.89 -11.20
N SER A 238 0.29 -5.76 -10.65
CA SER A 238 -0.24 -5.19 -9.40
C SER A 238 -0.78 -3.79 -9.68
N SER A 239 -1.92 -3.44 -9.10
CA SER A 239 -2.53 -2.11 -9.23
C SER A 239 -3.18 -1.69 -7.92
N THR A 240 -2.84 -0.50 -7.44
CA THR A 240 -3.49 0.13 -6.28
C THR A 240 -4.59 1.06 -6.79
N VAL A 241 -5.83 0.73 -6.45
CA VAL A 241 -7.03 1.42 -6.92
C VAL A 241 -7.93 1.75 -5.75
N ALA A 242 -8.84 2.69 -5.95
CA ALA A 242 -9.88 2.98 -4.96
C ALA A 242 -11.27 3.01 -5.58
N ARG A 243 -12.27 2.64 -4.76
CA ARG A 243 -13.70 2.63 -5.11
C ARG A 243 -14.45 3.53 -4.15
N GLN A 244 -15.35 4.35 -4.69
CA GLN A 244 -16.14 5.28 -3.89
C GLN A 244 -17.59 4.81 -3.76
N ILE A 245 -18.13 4.91 -2.55
CA ILE A 245 -19.57 4.96 -2.28
C ILE A 245 -19.89 6.40 -1.88
N ASP A 246 -20.88 7.01 -2.53
CA ASP A 246 -21.28 8.41 -2.31
C ASP A 246 -22.78 8.51 -2.00
N GLY A 247 -23.20 9.66 -1.45
CA GLY A 247 -24.59 9.93 -1.10
C GLY A 247 -25.09 9.08 0.07
N LEU A 248 -24.20 8.76 1.01
CA LEU A 248 -24.57 8.12 2.27
C LEU A 248 -25.33 9.12 3.15
N ASP A 249 -26.31 8.61 3.88
CA ASP A 249 -27.11 9.35 4.87
C ASP A 249 -27.04 8.57 6.20
N ILE A 250 -25.81 8.45 6.72
CA ILE A 250 -25.49 7.68 7.92
C ILE A 250 -25.08 8.65 9.02
N VAL A 251 -25.82 8.64 10.13
CA VAL A 251 -25.46 9.39 11.33
C VAL A 251 -24.61 8.48 12.21
N LEU A 252 -23.33 8.84 12.36
CA LEU A 252 -22.45 8.29 13.37
C LEU A 252 -22.50 9.16 14.61
N THR A 253 -22.30 8.55 15.75
CA THR A 253 -22.60 9.21 17.02
C THR A 253 -21.69 8.72 18.10
N LYS A 254 -21.47 9.59 19.08
CA LYS A 254 -20.90 9.16 20.34
C LYS A 254 -21.83 8.13 20.98
N GLY A 255 -21.37 6.90 21.07
CA GLY A 255 -22.22 5.79 21.51
C GLY A 255 -21.44 4.51 21.63
N TYR A 256 -22.15 3.45 21.96
CA TYR A 256 -21.58 2.12 22.01
C TYR A 256 -21.70 1.44 20.65
N ASP A 257 -20.89 0.41 20.45
CA ASP A 257 -20.92 -0.40 19.24
C ASP A 257 -22.13 -1.35 19.20
N GLU A 258 -22.27 -2.09 18.09
CA GLU A 258 -23.34 -3.08 17.92
C GLU A 258 -23.34 -4.16 19.02
N ASP A 259 -22.17 -4.57 19.49
CA ASP A 259 -21.99 -5.60 20.50
C ASP A 259 -22.57 -5.17 21.86
N TYR A 260 -22.32 -3.93 22.26
CA TYR A 260 -22.89 -3.38 23.49
C TYR A 260 -24.42 -3.38 23.46
N TYR A 261 -25.05 -2.94 22.37
CA TYR A 261 -26.52 -2.90 22.28
C TYR A 261 -27.10 -4.32 22.20
N ALA A 262 -26.39 -5.27 21.60
CA ALA A 262 -26.77 -6.68 21.65
C ALA A 262 -26.73 -7.23 23.09
N ALA A 263 -25.75 -6.82 23.90
CA ALA A 263 -25.63 -7.20 25.31
C ALA A 263 -26.59 -6.44 26.24
N ASN A 264 -27.01 -5.23 25.86
CA ASN A 264 -27.88 -4.34 26.65
C ASN A 264 -29.21 -4.04 25.91
N PRO A 265 -30.05 -5.05 25.60
CA PRO A 265 -31.24 -4.88 24.77
C PRO A 265 -32.37 -4.06 25.43
N SER A 266 -32.21 -3.69 26.72
CA SER A 266 -33.11 -2.77 27.42
C SER A 266 -32.78 -1.30 27.19
N ASP A 267 -31.56 -1.01 26.71
CA ASP A 267 -31.23 0.30 26.20
C ASP A 267 -31.86 0.47 24.82
N ASP A 268 -32.27 1.70 24.52
CA ASP A 268 -33.03 2.01 23.32
C ASP A 268 -32.21 1.62 22.07
N PRO A 269 -32.66 0.65 21.26
CA PRO A 269 -31.93 0.15 20.09
C PRO A 269 -31.93 1.14 18.93
N ASP A 270 -32.73 2.21 19.01
CA ASP A 270 -32.66 3.37 18.13
C ASP A 270 -31.60 4.38 18.62
N LYS A 271 -30.88 4.06 19.71
CA LYS A 271 -29.73 4.83 20.16
C LYS A 271 -28.51 4.60 19.28
N PRO A 272 -27.65 5.60 19.22
CA PRO A 272 -26.83 5.76 18.04
C PRO A 272 -25.56 4.87 18.07
N ILE A 273 -25.13 4.38 16.90
CA ILE A 273 -23.99 3.46 16.72
C ILE A 273 -22.74 4.29 16.38
N ASN A 274 -21.62 4.00 17.03
CA ASN A 274 -20.37 4.72 16.83
C ASN A 274 -19.61 4.33 15.55
N SER A 275 -20.16 3.43 14.75
CA SER A 275 -19.48 2.86 13.59
C SER A 275 -20.46 2.44 12.51
N TYR A 276 -19.94 2.32 11.28
CA TYR A 276 -20.69 1.75 10.17
C TYR A 276 -19.82 0.74 9.42
N LYS A 277 -20.38 -0.44 9.14
CA LYS A 277 -19.73 -1.53 8.43
C LYS A 277 -20.14 -1.54 6.96
N PHE A 278 -19.16 -1.46 6.07
CA PHE A 278 -19.30 -1.61 4.64
C PHE A 278 -18.82 -2.99 4.23
N LYS A 279 -19.61 -3.72 3.45
CA LYS A 279 -19.11 -4.96 2.84
C LYS A 279 -18.14 -4.63 1.72
N PHE A 280 -17.14 -5.48 1.48
CA PHE A 280 -16.27 -5.31 0.31
C PHE A 280 -17.07 -5.33 -1.01
N SER A 281 -18.12 -6.14 -1.07
CA SER A 281 -19.07 -6.16 -2.18
C SER A 281 -19.87 -4.86 -2.36
N ASP A 282 -20.04 -4.04 -1.33
CA ASP A 282 -20.69 -2.72 -1.47
C ASP A 282 -19.82 -1.76 -2.30
N PHE A 283 -18.50 -1.96 -2.28
CA PHE A 283 -17.53 -1.24 -3.14
C PHE A 283 -17.36 -1.86 -4.53
N GLY A 284 -18.11 -2.92 -4.85
CA GLY A 284 -18.06 -3.59 -6.15
C GLY A 284 -16.97 -4.65 -6.29
N LEU A 285 -16.33 -5.08 -5.19
CA LEU A 285 -15.40 -6.22 -5.24
C LEU A 285 -16.18 -7.53 -5.42
N THR A 286 -15.85 -8.28 -6.47
CA THR A 286 -16.47 -9.56 -6.82
C THR A 286 -15.76 -10.77 -6.21
N ASP A 287 -14.48 -10.61 -5.91
CA ASP A 287 -13.61 -11.58 -5.23
C ASP A 287 -12.52 -10.82 -4.45
N MET A 288 -11.81 -11.54 -3.58
CA MET A 288 -10.72 -10.99 -2.76
C MET A 288 -9.34 -11.57 -3.15
N ASP A 289 -9.26 -12.32 -4.25
CA ASP A 289 -8.03 -13.04 -4.58
C ASP A 289 -6.92 -12.05 -4.97
N GLY A 290 -5.76 -12.13 -4.31
CA GLY A 290 -4.68 -11.18 -4.52
C GLY A 290 -5.04 -9.73 -4.16
N VAL A 291 -6.12 -9.51 -3.40
CA VAL A 291 -6.49 -8.19 -2.86
C VAL A 291 -5.81 -7.97 -1.51
N VAL A 292 -5.15 -6.82 -1.37
CA VAL A 292 -4.66 -6.28 -0.10
C VAL A 292 -5.42 -4.98 0.17
N ILE A 293 -6.15 -4.93 1.27
CA ILE A 293 -6.86 -3.71 1.67
C ILE A 293 -5.86 -2.73 2.29
N GLU A 294 -5.78 -1.53 1.73
CA GLU A 294 -4.84 -0.50 2.16
C GLU A 294 -5.50 0.43 3.18
N SER A 295 -6.68 0.97 2.86
CA SER A 295 -7.33 1.99 3.68
C SER A 295 -8.81 2.16 3.40
N LEU A 296 -9.50 2.81 4.34
CA LEU A 296 -10.83 3.37 4.19
C LEU A 296 -10.76 4.87 4.50
N THR A 297 -11.11 5.71 3.53
CA THR A 297 -11.28 7.15 3.75
C THR A 297 -12.76 7.49 3.87
N ALA A 298 -13.16 8.06 5.00
CA ALA A 298 -14.53 8.48 5.26
C ALA A 298 -14.67 9.99 5.10
N THR A 299 -15.70 10.44 4.39
CA THR A 299 -16.10 11.85 4.38
C THR A 299 -17.09 12.09 5.51
N ILE A 300 -16.71 12.95 6.44
CA ILE A 300 -17.45 13.26 7.65
C ILE A 300 -17.87 14.73 7.62
N GLU A 301 -19.15 14.97 7.84
CA GLU A 301 -19.75 16.30 7.95
C GLU A 301 -20.36 16.49 9.34
N SER A 302 -20.26 17.70 9.89
CA SER A 302 -20.86 18.05 11.18
C SER A 302 -21.63 19.36 11.08
N ASP A 303 -22.76 19.44 11.78
CA ASP A 303 -23.54 20.68 11.89
C ASP A 303 -22.80 21.78 12.69
N THR A 304 -21.82 21.37 13.50
CA THR A 304 -20.97 22.25 14.31
C THR A 304 -19.50 22.03 13.95
N PRO A 305 -18.71 23.10 13.68
CA PRO A 305 -17.28 22.98 13.47
C PRO A 305 -16.57 22.32 14.67
N MET A 306 -15.86 21.23 14.40
CA MET A 306 -15.10 20.47 15.38
C MET A 306 -13.70 21.05 15.55
N ASP A 307 -13.27 21.21 16.80
CA ASP A 307 -11.89 21.46 17.17
C ASP A 307 -11.09 20.15 17.20
N GLN A 308 -11.66 19.07 17.73
CA GLN A 308 -11.06 17.74 17.71
C GLN A 308 -12.00 16.70 17.12
N PHE A 309 -11.44 15.82 16.31
CA PHE A 309 -12.11 14.66 15.76
C PHE A 309 -11.22 13.42 15.94
N VAL A 310 -11.74 12.42 16.65
CA VAL A 310 -11.05 11.17 16.95
C VAL A 310 -11.86 10.00 16.39
N TYR A 311 -11.19 9.13 15.66
CA TYR A 311 -11.81 8.03 14.94
C TYR A 311 -10.93 6.80 14.94
N GLY A 312 -11.49 5.67 14.58
CA GLY A 312 -10.76 4.44 14.33
C GLY A 312 -11.40 3.63 13.22
N GLY A 313 -10.90 2.41 13.04
CA GLY A 313 -11.47 1.47 12.10
C GLY A 313 -11.28 0.03 12.54
N GLY A 314 -11.82 -0.84 11.72
CA GLY A 314 -11.77 -2.28 11.95
C GLY A 314 -12.27 -3.01 10.73
N LEU A 315 -11.92 -4.28 10.62
CA LEU A 315 -12.30 -5.11 9.49
C LEU A 315 -12.34 -6.57 9.88
N ASN A 316 -13.10 -7.35 9.11
CA ASN A 316 -13.06 -8.80 9.22
C ASN A 316 -11.68 -9.33 8.81
N VAL A 317 -11.15 -10.22 9.64
CA VAL A 317 -9.89 -10.93 9.43
C VAL A 317 -10.14 -12.43 9.43
N GLN A 318 -9.17 -13.23 9.01
CA GLN A 318 -9.25 -14.69 9.09
C GLN A 318 -9.46 -15.11 10.54
N LYS A 319 -10.49 -15.93 10.78
CA LYS A 319 -10.89 -16.37 12.12
C LYS A 319 -9.73 -17.04 12.85
N GLY A 320 -9.42 -16.53 14.04
CA GLY A 320 -8.35 -17.03 14.90
C GLY A 320 -6.93 -16.72 14.42
N SER A 321 -6.77 -15.86 13.42
CA SER A 321 -5.47 -15.35 13.01
C SER A 321 -4.85 -14.43 14.07
N PRO A 322 -3.54 -14.12 14.01
CA PRO A 322 -2.90 -13.15 14.91
C PRO A 322 -3.58 -11.76 14.93
N ALA A 323 -4.23 -11.36 13.83
CA ALA A 323 -4.96 -10.11 13.73
C ALA A 323 -6.39 -10.17 14.32
N ASP A 324 -6.89 -11.35 14.68
CA ASP A 324 -8.23 -11.52 15.23
C ASP A 324 -8.26 -11.09 16.71
N THR A 325 -8.45 -9.79 16.91
CA THR A 325 -8.49 -9.17 18.24
C THR A 325 -9.67 -9.68 19.09
N GLU A 326 -10.75 -10.09 18.45
CA GLU A 326 -11.92 -10.67 19.11
C GLU A 326 -11.67 -12.11 19.56
N TYR A 327 -10.96 -12.91 18.75
CA TYR A 327 -10.50 -14.23 19.18
C TYR A 327 -9.50 -14.16 20.34
N ALA A 328 -8.59 -13.18 20.36
CA ALA A 328 -7.68 -12.99 21.50
C ALA A 328 -8.45 -12.76 22.82
N LYS A 329 -9.50 -11.94 22.78
CA LYS A 329 -10.41 -11.72 23.93
C LYS A 329 -11.17 -12.99 24.32
N GLN A 330 -11.62 -13.78 23.33
CA GLN A 330 -12.27 -15.07 23.57
C GLN A 330 -11.33 -16.06 24.28
N VAL A 331 -10.08 -16.17 23.83
CA VAL A 331 -9.06 -17.07 24.42
C VAL A 331 -8.74 -16.70 25.87
N ALA A 332 -8.68 -15.40 26.17
CA ALA A 332 -8.47 -14.89 27.53
C ALA A 332 -9.70 -15.08 28.45
N GLY A 333 -10.85 -15.46 27.90
CA GLY A 333 -12.08 -15.66 28.66
C GLY A 333 -12.74 -14.37 29.12
N ILE A 334 -12.62 -13.29 28.33
CA ILE A 334 -13.33 -12.04 28.57
C ILE A 334 -14.85 -12.29 28.54
N GLU A 335 -15.55 -11.83 29.57
CA GLU A 335 -17.00 -12.00 29.72
C GLU A 335 -17.74 -11.42 28.50
N GLY A 336 -18.64 -12.22 27.90
CA GLY A 336 -19.40 -11.82 26.71
C GLY A 336 -18.68 -12.06 25.38
N LYS A 337 -17.43 -12.52 25.39
CA LYS A 337 -16.64 -12.87 24.18
C LYS A 337 -16.54 -14.37 23.94
N GLU A 338 -17.38 -15.19 24.56
CA GLU A 338 -17.33 -16.66 24.44
C GLU A 338 -17.63 -17.16 23.02
N ASN A 339 -18.35 -16.36 22.23
CA ASN A 339 -18.66 -16.61 20.81
C ASN A 339 -18.25 -15.42 19.94
N ALA A 340 -17.05 -14.87 20.19
CA ALA A 340 -16.57 -13.71 19.47
C ALA A 340 -16.56 -13.93 17.95
N SER A 341 -16.84 -12.86 17.21
CA SER A 341 -16.72 -12.85 15.74
C SER A 341 -15.24 -12.82 15.33
N TYR A 342 -14.95 -12.79 14.03
CA TYR A 342 -13.58 -12.69 13.51
C TYR A 342 -13.32 -11.24 13.06
N TRP A 343 -12.63 -10.47 13.90
CA TRP A 343 -12.57 -9.02 13.72
C TRP A 343 -11.28 -8.42 14.29
N TYR A 344 -10.67 -7.56 13.48
CA TYR A 344 -9.64 -6.64 13.92
C TYR A 344 -10.25 -5.28 14.25
N ASN A 345 -9.85 -4.69 15.38
CA ASN A 345 -10.30 -3.37 15.79
C ASN A 345 -9.12 -2.52 16.26
N ASP A 346 -9.09 -1.26 15.84
CA ASP A 346 -8.28 -0.25 16.53
C ASP A 346 -8.76 -0.09 17.98
N MET A 347 -7.85 0.22 18.88
CA MET A 347 -8.13 0.41 20.30
C MET A 347 -7.37 1.62 20.81
N GLY A 348 -8.01 2.39 21.70
CA GLY A 348 -7.33 3.46 22.42
C GLY A 348 -6.12 2.92 23.21
N LEU A 349 -5.19 3.81 23.56
CA LEU A 349 -4.03 3.45 24.38
C LEU A 349 -4.45 3.18 25.84
N ASP A 350 -5.29 4.06 26.40
CA ASP A 350 -5.69 4.03 27.80
C ASP A 350 -7.22 4.07 27.98
N GLY A 351 -7.71 3.58 29.12
CA GLY A 351 -9.14 3.58 29.49
C GLY A 351 -9.87 2.27 29.24
N ASP A 352 -11.16 2.22 29.54
CA ASP A 352 -11.98 1.02 29.35
C ASP A 352 -12.03 0.65 27.86
N GLY A 353 -11.72 -0.61 27.54
CA GLY A 353 -11.66 -1.09 26.15
C GLY A 353 -10.36 -0.78 25.40
N SER A 354 -9.34 -0.21 26.09
CA SER A 354 -8.02 0.03 25.53
C SER A 354 -7.17 -1.24 25.43
N VAL A 355 -6.03 -1.16 24.74
CA VAL A 355 -5.04 -2.26 24.69
C VAL A 355 -4.61 -2.64 26.11
N ALA A 356 -4.18 -1.66 26.90
CA ALA A 356 -3.74 -1.86 28.29
C ALA A 356 -4.85 -2.49 29.16
N TYR A 357 -6.11 -2.06 29.01
CA TYR A 357 -7.25 -2.62 29.74
C TYR A 357 -7.44 -4.12 29.50
N PHE A 358 -7.29 -4.56 28.25
CA PHE A 358 -7.42 -5.98 27.90
C PHE A 358 -6.19 -6.79 28.31
N GLU A 359 -4.98 -6.24 28.17
CA GLU A 359 -3.74 -6.88 28.63
C GLU A 359 -3.74 -7.10 30.15
N GLU A 360 -4.24 -6.14 30.94
CA GLU A 360 -4.42 -6.29 32.39
C GLU A 360 -5.38 -7.43 32.76
N GLN A 361 -6.30 -7.79 31.86
CA GLN A 361 -7.22 -8.91 32.01
C GLN A 361 -6.69 -10.23 31.44
N GLY A 362 -5.45 -10.23 30.94
CA GLY A 362 -4.76 -11.42 30.43
C GLY A 362 -4.99 -11.68 28.95
N VAL A 363 -5.47 -10.70 28.18
CA VAL A 363 -5.52 -10.80 26.71
C VAL A 363 -4.11 -10.64 26.15
N GLU A 364 -3.71 -11.55 25.26
CA GLU A 364 -2.47 -11.47 24.49
C GLU A 364 -2.83 -11.26 23.01
N PHE A 365 -2.59 -10.06 22.48
CA PHE A 365 -2.82 -9.75 21.07
C PHE A 365 -1.68 -10.30 20.19
N GLY A 366 -2.03 -10.90 19.05
CA GLY A 366 -1.06 -11.47 18.12
C GLY A 366 -0.41 -10.45 17.18
N VAL A 367 -0.97 -9.23 17.13
CA VAL A 367 -0.47 -8.04 16.42
C VAL A 367 -0.62 -6.83 17.34
N THR A 368 0.08 -5.74 17.03
CA THR A 368 -0.13 -4.47 17.74
C THR A 368 -1.42 -3.80 17.25
N PRO A 369 -2.47 -3.62 18.07
CA PRO A 369 -3.67 -2.90 17.64
C PRO A 369 -3.35 -1.43 17.36
N GLY A 370 -3.95 -0.87 16.31
CA GLY A 370 -3.81 0.53 15.94
C GLY A 370 -4.58 1.42 16.91
N ASN A 371 -4.22 2.70 16.96
CA ASN A 371 -4.77 3.64 17.93
C ASN A 371 -5.74 4.65 17.34
N GLY A 372 -6.23 4.39 16.13
CA GLY A 372 -7.08 5.32 15.40
C GLY A 372 -6.36 6.59 14.95
N GLY A 373 -7.14 7.54 14.45
CA GLY A 373 -6.68 8.85 14.04
C GLY A 373 -7.22 9.97 14.93
N LYS A 374 -6.46 11.06 15.01
CA LYS A 374 -6.78 12.29 15.73
C LYS A 374 -6.50 13.51 14.85
N ILE A 375 -7.51 14.37 14.70
CA ILE A 375 -7.43 15.60 13.91
C ILE A 375 -7.82 16.77 14.81
N PHE A 376 -6.97 17.78 14.86
CA PHE A 376 -7.23 19.09 15.43
C PHE A 376 -7.62 20.08 14.33
N ASP A 377 -8.38 21.11 14.73
CA ASP A 377 -8.95 22.12 13.83
C ASP A 377 -9.73 21.48 12.67
N ALA A 378 -10.46 20.40 13.00
CA ALA A 378 -11.06 19.49 12.03
C ALA A 378 -12.18 20.15 11.21
N GLY A 379 -12.79 21.22 11.73
CA GLY A 379 -13.84 21.96 11.03
C GLY A 379 -15.15 21.18 10.95
N ASP A 380 -15.99 21.54 9.99
CA ASP A 380 -17.31 20.94 9.74
C ASP A 380 -17.30 19.90 8.61
N TYR A 381 -16.18 19.72 7.92
CA TYR A 381 -15.99 18.77 6.82
C TYR A 381 -14.58 18.15 6.87
N ILE A 382 -14.52 16.82 6.91
CA ILE A 382 -13.28 16.05 7.09
C ILE A 382 -13.24 14.90 6.10
N GLN A 383 -12.07 14.65 5.50
CA GLN A 383 -11.74 13.36 4.88
C GLN A 383 -10.84 12.59 5.84
N ALA A 384 -11.46 11.71 6.64
CA ALA A 384 -10.77 10.95 7.68
C ALA A 384 -10.20 9.66 7.08
N TYR A 385 -8.88 9.60 6.99
CA TYR A 385 -8.13 8.46 6.46
C TYR A 385 -7.85 7.43 7.55
N TRP A 386 -8.33 6.21 7.40
CA TRP A 386 -7.97 5.07 8.24
C TRP A 386 -7.22 4.04 7.41
N GLU A 387 -6.04 3.64 7.83
CA GLU A 387 -5.28 2.56 7.18
C GLU A 387 -5.35 1.25 7.95
N VAL A 388 -5.33 0.15 7.20
CA VAL A 388 -5.21 -1.19 7.79
C VAL A 388 -3.74 -1.40 8.17
N PRO A 389 -3.40 -1.64 9.45
CA PRO A 389 -1.98 -1.78 9.81
C PRO A 389 -1.28 -2.90 9.03
N ALA A 390 -0.01 -2.69 8.68
CA ALA A 390 0.74 -3.62 7.84
C ALA A 390 0.81 -5.05 8.42
N GLU A 391 0.82 -5.19 9.75
CA GLU A 391 0.77 -6.50 10.43
C GLU A 391 -0.60 -7.21 10.26
N VAL A 392 -1.65 -6.47 9.97
CA VAL A 392 -3.04 -6.95 9.84
C VAL A 392 -3.35 -7.34 8.39
N GLN A 393 -2.83 -6.60 7.41
CA GLN A 393 -3.10 -6.79 5.99
C GLN A 393 -3.05 -8.27 5.52
N PRO A 394 -2.03 -9.09 5.89
CA PRO A 394 -1.94 -10.50 5.47
C PRO A 394 -3.07 -11.39 5.98
N TYR A 395 -3.79 -10.96 7.02
CA TYR A 395 -4.84 -11.71 7.67
C TYR A 395 -6.23 -11.17 7.34
N THR A 396 -6.38 -10.19 6.44
CA THR A 396 -7.68 -9.68 6.01
C THR A 396 -8.55 -10.83 5.48
N SER A 397 -9.87 -10.74 5.69
CA SER A 397 -10.79 -11.75 5.17
C SER A 397 -10.72 -11.87 3.64
N THR A 398 -10.89 -13.08 3.15
CA THR A 398 -10.96 -13.42 1.72
C THR A 398 -12.40 -13.46 1.18
N THR A 399 -13.39 -13.03 1.97
CA THR A 399 -14.81 -13.09 1.57
C THR A 399 -15.37 -11.71 1.26
N THR A 400 -15.99 -11.52 0.10
CA THR A 400 -16.55 -10.22 -0.31
C THR A 400 -17.81 -9.78 0.46
N SER A 401 -18.48 -10.71 1.16
CA SER A 401 -19.60 -10.39 2.04
C SER A 401 -19.18 -9.89 3.42
N ASP A 402 -17.88 -10.02 3.75
CA ASP A 402 -17.31 -9.48 4.98
C ASP A 402 -17.04 -7.98 4.83
N ALA A 403 -16.76 -7.34 5.96
CA ALA A 403 -16.83 -5.90 6.09
C ALA A 403 -15.55 -5.23 6.60
N ILE A 404 -15.46 -3.95 6.26
CA ILE A 404 -14.56 -2.93 6.82
C ILE A 404 -15.43 -1.84 7.46
N SER A 405 -14.94 -1.18 8.50
CA SER A 405 -15.70 -0.17 9.22
C SER A 405 -14.92 1.12 9.42
N PHE A 406 -15.68 2.20 9.48
CA PHE A 406 -15.22 3.47 10.03
C PHE A 406 -15.92 3.70 11.37
N GLN A 407 -15.20 4.26 12.34
CA GLN A 407 -15.67 4.44 13.72
C GLN A 407 -15.44 5.86 14.19
N TYR A 408 -16.49 6.55 14.62
CA TYR A 408 -16.42 7.82 15.31
C TYR A 408 -16.30 7.58 16.81
N TRP A 409 -15.15 7.89 17.40
CA TRP A 409 -14.93 7.64 18.83
C TRP A 409 -15.43 8.81 19.67
N TRP A 410 -14.97 10.04 19.36
CA TRP A 410 -15.46 11.28 19.97
C TRP A 410 -14.91 12.50 19.24
N GLY A 411 -15.49 13.67 19.52
CA GLY A 411 -14.99 14.96 19.08
C GLY A 411 -15.53 16.09 19.95
N ASN A 412 -14.93 17.27 19.85
CA ASN A 412 -15.42 18.47 20.52
C ASN A 412 -15.42 19.66 19.56
N ASP A 413 -16.26 20.64 19.83
CA ASP A 413 -16.33 21.88 19.08
C ASP A 413 -15.27 22.90 19.56
N THR A 414 -15.23 24.06 18.90
CA THR A 414 -14.30 25.14 19.23
C THR A 414 -14.50 25.76 20.62
N GLU A 415 -15.63 25.50 21.28
CA GLU A 415 -15.90 25.92 22.66
C GLU A 415 -15.51 24.82 23.68
N GLY A 416 -15.07 23.65 23.19
CA GLY A 416 -14.73 22.49 24.00
C GLY A 416 -15.93 21.65 24.40
N GLU A 417 -17.12 21.97 23.87
CA GLU A 417 -18.34 21.18 24.08
C GLU A 417 -18.31 19.97 23.16
N GLU A 418 -18.84 18.85 23.66
CA GLU A 418 -18.76 17.59 22.94
C GLU A 418 -19.70 17.57 21.72
N VAL A 419 -19.21 17.00 20.62
CA VAL A 419 -20.02 16.75 19.43
C VAL A 419 -20.66 15.37 19.55
N GLU A 420 -21.98 15.33 19.68
CA GLU A 420 -22.72 14.08 19.91
C GLU A 420 -22.83 13.22 18.65
N SER A 421 -22.79 13.83 17.46
CA SER A 421 -23.02 13.15 16.19
C SER A 421 -22.34 13.83 15.01
N VAL A 422 -21.94 13.01 14.05
CA VAL A 422 -21.42 13.41 12.75
C VAL A 422 -22.10 12.62 11.63
N ASN A 423 -22.14 13.16 10.43
CA ASN A 423 -22.73 12.53 9.26
C ASN A 423 -21.62 11.92 8.39
N LEU A 424 -21.70 10.62 8.14
CA LEU A 424 -20.89 9.92 7.16
C LEU A 424 -21.56 10.01 5.79
N THR A 425 -20.99 10.79 4.88
CA THR A 425 -21.63 11.14 3.59
C THR A 425 -21.02 10.41 2.40
N SER A 426 -19.75 9.99 2.49
CA SER A 426 -19.12 9.14 1.49
C SER A 426 -18.00 8.29 2.09
N ALA A 427 -17.66 7.19 1.42
CA ALA A 427 -16.55 6.32 1.81
C ALA A 427 -15.75 5.89 0.57
N VAL A 428 -14.42 5.82 0.71
CA VAL A 428 -13.50 5.39 -0.34
C VAL A 428 -12.65 4.25 0.18
N LEU A 429 -12.79 3.06 -0.43
CA LEU A 429 -11.95 1.90 -0.15
C LEU A 429 -10.75 1.90 -1.09
N THR A 430 -9.54 1.95 -0.55
CA THR A 430 -8.29 1.76 -1.33
C THR A 430 -7.77 0.36 -1.14
N TYR A 431 -7.41 -0.32 -2.23
CA TYR A 431 -6.85 -1.66 -2.19
C TYR A 431 -5.85 -1.88 -3.32
N THR A 432 -4.87 -2.74 -3.07
CA THR A 432 -3.97 -3.28 -4.09
C THR A 432 -4.53 -4.60 -4.60
N LYS A 433 -4.73 -4.75 -5.91
CA LYS A 433 -5.00 -6.04 -6.58
C LYS A 433 -3.74 -6.52 -7.27
N THR A 434 -3.33 -7.75 -7.01
CA THR A 434 -2.22 -8.42 -7.70
C THR A 434 -2.70 -9.70 -8.36
N VAL A 435 -2.41 -9.88 -9.65
CA VAL A 435 -2.78 -11.06 -10.43
C VAL A 435 -1.58 -11.56 -11.22
N THR A 436 -1.54 -12.87 -11.46
CA THR A 436 -0.68 -13.47 -12.47
C THR A 436 -1.56 -13.91 -13.63
N VAL A 437 -1.27 -13.41 -14.83
CA VAL A 437 -2.08 -13.65 -16.03
C VAL A 437 -1.23 -14.21 -17.17
N PRO A 438 -1.81 -14.98 -18.11
CA PRO A 438 -1.14 -15.31 -19.37
C PRO A 438 -0.64 -14.04 -20.07
N TYR A 439 0.55 -14.10 -20.65
CA TYR A 439 1.19 -12.94 -21.26
C TYR A 439 2.08 -13.32 -22.44
N THR A 440 1.93 -12.58 -23.52
CA THR A 440 2.81 -12.66 -24.70
C THR A 440 3.48 -11.32 -24.97
N SER A 441 2.73 -10.22 -24.94
CA SER A 441 3.27 -8.88 -25.21
C SER A 441 2.34 -7.78 -24.74
N SER A 442 2.82 -6.54 -24.84
CA SER A 442 1.99 -5.34 -24.68
C SER A 442 2.13 -4.42 -25.91
N ILE A 443 1.10 -3.60 -26.15
CA ILE A 443 1.12 -2.57 -27.18
C ILE A 443 0.75 -1.22 -26.60
N ALA A 444 1.65 -0.24 -26.76
CA ALA A 444 1.48 1.12 -26.29
C ALA A 444 1.27 2.08 -27.47
N GLN A 445 0.28 2.95 -27.36
CA GLN A 445 -0.03 3.95 -28.37
C GLN A 445 -0.36 5.30 -27.73
N THR A 446 0.12 6.36 -28.37
CA THR A 446 -0.25 7.73 -28.02
C THR A 446 -1.67 8.01 -28.48
N VAL A 447 -2.48 8.56 -27.58
CA VAL A 447 -3.89 8.89 -27.82
C VAL A 447 -4.07 10.41 -27.87
N SER A 448 -3.69 11.12 -26.80
CA SER A 448 -3.77 12.59 -26.69
C SER A 448 -5.19 13.16 -26.83
N GLU A 449 -6.17 12.50 -26.19
CA GLU A 449 -7.58 12.91 -26.19
C GLU A 449 -7.99 13.53 -24.86
N SER A 450 -8.87 14.52 -24.88
CA SER A 450 -9.29 15.25 -23.66
C SER A 450 -10.65 14.80 -23.16
N LEU A 451 -10.75 14.56 -21.86
CA LEU A 451 -12.00 14.27 -21.15
C LEU A 451 -12.37 15.40 -20.19
N LYS A 452 -13.67 15.61 -20.00
CA LYS A 452 -14.24 16.55 -19.04
C LYS A 452 -15.36 15.88 -18.28
N HIS A 453 -15.37 16.06 -16.96
CA HIS A 453 -16.47 15.57 -16.14
C HIS A 453 -17.76 16.39 -16.31
N GLU A 454 -17.63 17.65 -16.72
CA GLU A 454 -18.75 18.49 -17.15
C GLU A 454 -18.93 18.44 -18.68
N GLY A 455 -20.16 18.19 -19.14
CA GLY A 455 -20.47 18.16 -20.57
C GLY A 455 -21.40 17.04 -20.96
N ASN A 456 -21.41 16.75 -22.27
CA ASN A 456 -22.18 15.64 -22.83
C ASN A 456 -21.41 14.30 -22.74
N GLU A 457 -22.09 13.18 -22.98
CA GLU A 457 -21.48 11.84 -22.87
C GLU A 457 -20.18 11.66 -23.68
N ALA A 458 -20.07 12.27 -24.87
CA ALA A 458 -18.86 12.17 -25.68
C ALA A 458 -17.69 13.03 -25.18
N GLU A 459 -17.96 14.00 -24.29
CA GLU A 459 -16.91 14.75 -23.59
C GLU A 459 -16.47 14.05 -22.30
N LYS A 460 -17.35 13.23 -21.71
CA LYS A 460 -17.08 12.46 -20.50
C LYS A 460 -16.38 11.14 -20.77
N ASN A 461 -16.63 10.53 -21.92
CA ASN A 461 -16.14 9.19 -22.25
C ASN A 461 -15.21 9.19 -23.46
N LEU A 462 -14.12 8.44 -23.34
CA LEU A 462 -13.21 8.15 -24.44
C LEU A 462 -13.36 6.68 -24.79
N GLU A 463 -13.98 6.40 -25.94
CA GLU A 463 -14.06 5.06 -26.52
C GLU A 463 -12.92 4.85 -27.52
N LEU A 464 -12.19 3.74 -27.37
CA LEU A 464 -11.08 3.33 -28.22
C LEU A 464 -11.35 1.94 -28.79
N VAL A 465 -10.94 1.69 -30.03
CA VAL A 465 -11.18 0.42 -30.73
C VAL A 465 -9.94 -0.46 -30.63
N TYR A 466 -10.09 -1.73 -30.25
CA TYR A 466 -8.94 -2.66 -30.12
C TYR A 466 -8.17 -2.84 -31.45
N ALA A 467 -8.89 -2.91 -32.56
CA ALA A 467 -8.29 -3.03 -33.90
C ALA A 467 -7.38 -1.84 -34.28
N ASP A 468 -7.61 -0.64 -33.71
CA ASP A 468 -6.75 0.52 -33.95
C ASP A 468 -5.39 0.41 -33.22
N PHE A 469 -5.26 -0.55 -32.29
CA PHE A 469 -4.03 -0.93 -31.58
C PHE A 469 -3.40 -2.20 -32.16
N ASP A 470 -3.78 -2.62 -33.38
CA ASP A 470 -3.30 -3.86 -34.02
C ASP A 470 -3.62 -5.16 -33.24
N LEU A 471 -4.70 -5.18 -32.44
CA LEU A 471 -5.26 -6.42 -31.88
C LEU A 471 -6.35 -7.02 -32.79
N ASP A 472 -6.40 -8.35 -32.83
CA ASP A 472 -7.40 -9.17 -33.49
C ASP A 472 -7.94 -10.26 -32.54
N GLU A 473 -8.87 -11.08 -33.02
CA GLU A 473 -9.54 -12.15 -32.25
C GLU A 473 -8.62 -13.22 -31.65
N THR A 474 -7.33 -13.25 -31.99
CA THR A 474 -6.36 -14.22 -31.47
C THR A 474 -5.63 -13.74 -30.23
N GLN A 475 -5.90 -12.52 -29.78
CA GLN A 475 -5.22 -11.88 -28.65
C GLN A 475 -6.19 -11.68 -27.47
N ASP A 476 -5.87 -12.32 -26.36
CA ASP A 476 -6.63 -12.25 -25.11
C ASP A 476 -6.11 -11.09 -24.25
N VAL A 477 -6.96 -10.12 -23.91
CA VAL A 477 -6.58 -8.93 -23.13
C VAL A 477 -6.79 -9.16 -21.64
N TYR A 478 -5.81 -8.79 -20.81
CA TYR A 478 -5.84 -8.96 -19.35
C TYR A 478 -5.69 -7.67 -18.56
N ALA A 479 -5.05 -6.64 -19.12
CA ALA A 479 -4.93 -5.34 -18.47
C ALA A 479 -4.79 -4.20 -19.47
N ILE A 480 -5.18 -2.99 -19.05
CA ILE A 480 -5.05 -1.75 -19.82
C ILE A 480 -4.53 -0.65 -18.89
N ARG A 481 -3.42 -0.01 -19.27
CA ARG A 481 -2.90 1.18 -18.59
C ARG A 481 -3.31 2.44 -19.35
N PHE A 482 -3.80 3.44 -18.62
CA PHE A 482 -4.08 4.78 -19.12
C PHE A 482 -3.13 5.78 -18.45
N ASP A 483 -2.33 6.47 -19.25
CA ASP A 483 -1.47 7.56 -18.78
C ASP A 483 -2.26 8.86 -18.93
N ILE A 484 -2.57 9.54 -17.81
CA ILE A 484 -3.37 10.76 -17.79
C ILE A 484 -2.59 11.97 -17.28
N SER A 485 -2.96 13.16 -17.75
CA SER A 485 -2.42 14.43 -17.27
C SER A 485 -3.44 15.55 -17.24
N ALA A 486 -3.12 16.62 -16.49
CA ALA A 486 -3.87 17.87 -16.51
C ALA A 486 -2.92 19.08 -16.48
N LYS A 487 -3.47 20.28 -16.69
CA LYS A 487 -2.70 21.53 -16.67
C LYS A 487 -2.35 22.00 -15.24
N SER A 488 -3.03 21.43 -14.27
CA SER A 488 -2.89 21.64 -12.84
C SER A 488 -3.06 20.29 -12.16
N ASP A 489 -2.98 20.27 -10.83
CA ASP A 489 -3.32 19.09 -10.05
C ASP A 489 -4.70 18.55 -10.45
N ILE A 490 -4.77 17.25 -10.71
CA ILE A 490 -5.99 16.50 -11.00
C ILE A 490 -6.83 16.40 -9.72
N GLY A 491 -6.19 16.37 -8.55
CA GLY A 491 -6.85 16.18 -7.26
C GLY A 491 -7.61 14.86 -7.22
N LYS A 492 -8.86 14.90 -6.75
CA LYS A 492 -9.79 13.78 -6.88
C LYS A 492 -10.31 13.65 -8.31
N MET A 493 -10.27 12.44 -8.84
CA MET A 493 -10.92 12.06 -10.11
C MET A 493 -11.73 10.78 -9.93
N VAL A 494 -13.02 10.83 -10.26
CA VAL A 494 -13.95 9.70 -10.28
C VAL A 494 -14.17 9.26 -11.72
N TYR A 495 -13.88 7.99 -11.98
CA TYR A 495 -13.85 7.43 -13.32
C TYR A 495 -14.46 6.04 -13.35
N ASN A 496 -14.84 5.59 -14.55
CA ASN A 496 -15.33 4.23 -14.76
C ASN A 496 -14.75 3.68 -16.07
N ILE A 497 -14.52 2.38 -16.11
CA ILE A 497 -13.84 1.70 -17.20
C ILE A 497 -14.72 0.52 -17.65
N GLY A 498 -14.75 0.29 -18.96
CA GLY A 498 -15.51 -0.80 -19.54
C GLY A 498 -14.87 -1.31 -20.82
N THR A 499 -15.29 -2.50 -21.24
CA THR A 499 -14.81 -3.14 -22.46
C THR A 499 -15.90 -3.93 -23.16
N GLY A 500 -15.81 -3.99 -24.49
CA GLY A 500 -16.62 -4.85 -25.33
C GLY A 500 -16.30 -6.31 -25.04
N VAL A 501 -17.34 -7.10 -24.86
CA VAL A 501 -17.22 -8.53 -24.57
C VAL A 501 -18.05 -9.34 -25.54
N ASP A 502 -17.82 -10.64 -25.55
CA ASP A 502 -18.68 -11.57 -26.27
C ASP A 502 -20.04 -11.77 -25.58
N GLU A 503 -20.97 -12.40 -26.30
CA GLU A 503 -22.32 -12.72 -25.80
C GLU A 503 -22.34 -13.74 -24.66
N ARG A 504 -21.24 -14.49 -24.46
CA ARG A 504 -21.11 -15.50 -23.41
C ARG A 504 -20.90 -14.82 -22.06
N VAL A 505 -20.20 -13.68 -22.05
CA VAL A 505 -19.99 -12.82 -20.89
C VAL A 505 -21.21 -11.93 -20.62
N ASN A 506 -21.69 -11.21 -21.65
CA ASN A 506 -22.88 -10.36 -21.54
C ASN A 506 -23.64 -10.28 -22.87
N GLU A 507 -24.96 -10.50 -22.84
CA GLU A 507 -25.84 -10.43 -24.02
C GLU A 507 -25.87 -9.04 -24.67
N ASP A 508 -25.55 -7.99 -23.92
CA ASP A 508 -25.42 -6.62 -24.42
C ASP A 508 -24.05 -6.33 -25.08
N TYR A 509 -23.15 -7.33 -25.15
CA TYR A 509 -21.79 -7.23 -25.69
C TYR A 509 -20.90 -6.17 -25.03
N TRP A 510 -21.23 -5.80 -23.78
CA TRP A 510 -20.52 -4.76 -23.04
C TRP A 510 -20.35 -5.16 -21.57
N PHE A 511 -19.13 -5.04 -21.05
CA PHE A 511 -18.82 -5.13 -19.64
C PHE A 511 -18.51 -3.72 -19.11
N GLN A 512 -19.21 -3.31 -18.08
CA GLN A 512 -18.94 -2.08 -17.34
C GLN A 512 -18.67 -2.42 -15.89
N GLU A 513 -17.66 -1.79 -15.31
CA GLU A 513 -17.42 -1.82 -13.88
C GLU A 513 -18.63 -1.24 -13.11
N GLU A 514 -19.18 -2.02 -12.16
CA GLU A 514 -20.45 -1.68 -11.51
C GLU A 514 -20.35 -0.41 -10.65
N GLN A 515 -19.22 -0.22 -9.98
CA GLN A 515 -18.94 0.95 -9.15
C GLN A 515 -17.88 1.84 -9.78
N ASN A 516 -17.95 3.14 -9.52
CA ASN A 516 -16.90 4.04 -9.98
C ASN A 516 -15.61 3.83 -9.20
N TYR A 517 -14.50 3.90 -9.91
CA TYR A 517 -13.20 4.09 -9.30
C TYR A 517 -13.00 5.56 -8.94
N CYS A 518 -12.06 5.81 -8.06
CA CYS A 518 -11.50 7.13 -7.87
C CYS A 518 -9.98 7.09 -7.72
N VAL A 519 -9.34 8.17 -8.16
CA VAL A 519 -8.00 8.55 -7.73
C VAL A 519 -8.14 9.71 -6.75
N LEU A 520 -7.44 9.62 -5.63
CA LEU A 520 -7.22 10.69 -4.67
C LEU A 520 -5.83 11.28 -4.89
N GLU A 521 -5.70 12.61 -4.81
CA GLU A 521 -4.43 13.34 -4.84
C GLU A 521 -3.52 12.97 -6.03
N ALA A 522 -4.07 12.90 -7.24
CA ALA A 522 -3.34 12.37 -8.39
C ALA A 522 -2.10 13.19 -8.79
N GLY A 523 -1.96 14.44 -8.34
CA GLY A 523 -0.97 15.37 -8.89
C GLY A 523 -1.36 15.80 -10.30
N ASP A 524 -0.43 16.37 -11.08
CA ASP A 524 -0.71 16.81 -12.45
C ASP A 524 -0.67 15.68 -13.50
N LYS A 525 -0.28 14.46 -13.08
CA LYS A 525 -0.22 13.24 -13.90
C LYS A 525 -0.45 11.99 -13.06
N ALA A 526 -1.12 10.99 -13.65
CA ALA A 526 -1.29 9.68 -13.03
C ALA A 526 -1.31 8.55 -14.06
N GLN A 527 -1.02 7.34 -13.62
CA GLN A 527 -1.15 6.12 -14.43
C GLN A 527 -2.19 5.20 -13.80
N ILE A 528 -3.27 4.94 -14.55
CA ILE A 528 -4.36 4.07 -14.11
C ILE A 528 -4.16 2.71 -14.77
N MET A 529 -3.79 1.70 -13.96
CA MET A 529 -3.70 0.30 -14.41
C MET A 529 -5.02 -0.41 -14.10
N TRP A 530 -5.83 -0.68 -15.14
CA TRP A 530 -7.03 -1.50 -15.01
C TRP A 530 -6.70 -2.96 -15.32
N ILE A 531 -6.74 -3.80 -14.28
CA ILE A 531 -6.73 -5.25 -14.42
C ILE A 531 -8.15 -5.67 -14.79
N VAL A 532 -8.32 -6.26 -15.98
CA VAL A 532 -9.65 -6.64 -16.48
C VAL A 532 -10.20 -7.76 -15.57
N PRO A 533 -11.41 -7.62 -14.99
CA PRO A 533 -11.96 -8.63 -14.09
C PRO A 533 -12.10 -9.99 -14.77
N THR A 534 -11.93 -11.08 -14.02
CA THR A 534 -12.02 -12.47 -14.53
C THR A 534 -13.34 -12.74 -15.25
N LYS A 535 -14.44 -12.14 -14.78
CA LYS A 535 -15.74 -12.18 -15.45
C LYS A 535 -15.67 -11.79 -16.95
N ALA A 536 -14.76 -10.89 -17.34
CA ALA A 536 -14.52 -10.51 -18.73
C ALA A 536 -13.26 -11.16 -19.31
N ALA A 537 -12.15 -11.18 -18.58
CA ALA A 537 -10.85 -11.69 -19.04
C ALA A 537 -10.73 -13.22 -19.06
N GLY A 538 -11.72 -13.94 -18.52
CA GLY A 538 -11.60 -15.37 -18.34
C GLY A 538 -10.78 -15.76 -17.13
N ASP A 539 -10.85 -17.05 -16.83
CA ASP A 539 -10.03 -17.76 -15.85
C ASP A 539 -9.94 -19.24 -16.28
N GLU A 540 -9.56 -20.14 -15.36
CA GLU A 540 -9.52 -21.58 -15.65
C GLU A 540 -10.91 -22.20 -15.93
N THR A 541 -11.99 -21.52 -15.56
CA THR A 541 -13.38 -22.00 -15.69
C THR A 541 -14.05 -21.53 -16.97
N HIS A 542 -13.60 -20.41 -17.55
CA HIS A 542 -14.07 -19.93 -18.84
C HIS A 542 -13.03 -19.14 -19.63
N GLU A 543 -13.10 -19.22 -20.96
CA GLU A 543 -12.21 -18.51 -21.87
C GLU A 543 -12.31 -16.98 -21.73
N ASN A 544 -11.26 -16.28 -22.18
CA ASN A 544 -11.29 -14.83 -22.29
C ASN A 544 -12.43 -14.39 -23.21
N GLY A 545 -13.25 -13.47 -22.72
CA GLY A 545 -14.42 -12.97 -23.42
C GLY A 545 -14.29 -11.53 -23.90
N VAL A 546 -13.13 -10.90 -23.78
CA VAL A 546 -12.89 -9.56 -24.32
C VAL A 546 -12.92 -9.62 -25.85
N ASN A 547 -13.78 -8.81 -26.46
CA ASN A 547 -13.96 -8.80 -27.91
C ASN A 547 -12.96 -7.84 -28.56
N THR A 548 -11.76 -8.34 -28.89
CA THR A 548 -10.72 -7.55 -29.56
C THR A 548 -10.96 -7.33 -31.06
N LYS A 549 -11.80 -8.15 -31.70
CA LYS A 549 -12.07 -8.09 -33.15
C LYS A 549 -12.85 -6.85 -33.55
N ASP A 550 -14.01 -6.66 -32.92
CA ASP A 550 -14.98 -5.60 -33.25
C ASP A 550 -15.30 -4.73 -32.03
N GLY A 551 -14.77 -5.07 -30.86
CA GLY A 551 -15.07 -4.39 -29.60
C GLY A 551 -14.21 -3.16 -29.36
N LYS A 552 -14.63 -2.42 -28.34
CA LYS A 552 -14.02 -1.19 -27.87
C LYS A 552 -13.69 -1.30 -26.40
N PHE A 553 -12.85 -0.43 -25.89
CA PHE A 553 -12.72 -0.18 -24.47
C PHE A 553 -12.91 1.30 -24.19
N GLN A 554 -13.32 1.65 -22.99
CA GLN A 554 -13.53 3.04 -22.61
C GLN A 554 -12.94 3.38 -21.25
N ILE A 555 -12.55 4.64 -21.10
CA ILE A 555 -12.40 5.31 -19.82
C ILE A 555 -13.32 6.54 -19.81
N GLY A 556 -14.12 6.66 -18.75
CA GLY A 556 -15.02 7.78 -18.53
C GLY A 556 -14.58 8.60 -17.31
N TYR A 557 -14.66 9.93 -17.42
CA TYR A 557 -14.44 10.88 -16.33
C TYR A 557 -15.77 11.52 -15.93
N TYR A 558 -16.24 11.27 -14.71
CA TYR A 558 -17.62 11.60 -14.32
C TYR A 558 -17.72 12.71 -13.27
N TYR A 559 -16.74 12.82 -12.38
CA TYR A 559 -16.67 13.82 -11.33
C TYR A 559 -15.22 14.01 -10.89
N GLY A 560 -14.77 15.22 -10.60
CA GLY A 560 -13.45 15.45 -10.03
C GLY A 560 -13.14 16.94 -9.89
N GLU A 561 -11.94 17.25 -9.41
CA GLU A 561 -11.51 18.62 -9.11
C GLU A 561 -11.00 19.35 -10.37
N ALA A 562 -10.30 18.63 -11.25
CA ALA A 562 -9.87 19.19 -12.52
C ALA A 562 -11.00 19.22 -13.56
N ASP A 563 -11.34 20.40 -14.09
CA ASP A 563 -12.36 20.55 -15.15
C ASP A 563 -12.15 19.61 -16.34
N ALA A 564 -10.89 19.32 -16.66
CA ALA A 564 -10.50 18.47 -17.78
C ALA A 564 -9.18 17.74 -17.52
N ILE A 565 -9.08 16.53 -18.05
CA ILE A 565 -7.84 15.75 -18.16
C ILE A 565 -7.53 15.45 -19.64
N SER A 566 -6.31 14.99 -19.89
CA SER A 566 -5.84 14.38 -21.13
C SER A 566 -5.53 12.91 -20.87
N VAL A 567 -5.97 12.02 -21.77
CA VAL A 567 -5.49 10.64 -21.86
C VAL A 567 -4.37 10.64 -22.90
N ASP A 568 -3.13 10.65 -22.42
CA ASP A 568 -1.94 10.87 -23.23
C ASP A 568 -1.52 9.61 -23.97
N ASN A 569 -1.45 8.48 -23.26
CA ASN A 569 -1.09 7.18 -23.81
C ASN A 569 -1.98 6.07 -23.23
N VAL A 570 -2.09 4.99 -24.00
CA VAL A 570 -2.72 3.74 -23.57
C VAL A 570 -1.78 2.59 -23.87
N GLU A 571 -1.64 1.66 -22.92
CA GLU A 571 -0.90 0.40 -23.11
C GLU A 571 -1.79 -0.80 -22.78
N ILE A 572 -1.89 -1.76 -23.71
CA ILE A 572 -2.74 -2.96 -23.60
C ILE A 572 -1.86 -4.19 -23.43
N TYR A 573 -2.11 -5.00 -22.40
CA TYR A 573 -1.37 -6.21 -22.07
C TYR A 573 -2.18 -7.46 -22.46
N TYR A 574 -1.60 -8.31 -23.31
CA TYR A 574 -2.33 -9.42 -23.93
C TYR A 574 -1.50 -10.71 -24.04
N ASN A 575 -2.22 -11.82 -24.25
CA ASN A 575 -1.66 -13.13 -24.58
C ASN A 575 -2.09 -13.58 -25.97
N VAL A 576 -1.24 -14.35 -26.66
CA VAL A 576 -1.60 -15.08 -27.89
C VAL A 576 -1.64 -16.57 -27.53
N PRO A 577 -2.83 -17.17 -27.35
CA PRO A 577 -2.94 -18.57 -26.95
C PRO A 577 -2.27 -19.51 -27.97
N GLU A 578 -1.47 -20.47 -27.50
CA GLU A 578 -0.88 -21.45 -28.40
C GLU A 578 -1.95 -22.37 -29.00
N THR A 579 -2.18 -22.28 -30.33
CA THR A 579 -3.04 -23.23 -31.03
C THR A 579 -2.34 -24.59 -31.16
N THR A 580 -2.69 -25.56 -30.32
CA THR A 580 -2.16 -26.93 -30.43
C THR A 580 -2.75 -27.63 -31.66
N THR A 581 -2.06 -27.55 -32.80
CA THR A 581 -2.49 -28.25 -34.02
C THR A 581 -2.12 -29.73 -33.92
N THR A 582 -3.07 -30.57 -33.51
CA THR A 582 -2.87 -32.03 -33.42
C THR A 582 -2.72 -32.63 -34.82
N THR A 583 -1.50 -32.69 -35.34
CA THR A 583 -1.22 -33.31 -36.64
C THR A 583 -1.16 -34.83 -36.48
N THR A 584 -2.28 -35.51 -36.78
CA THR A 584 -2.36 -36.98 -36.75
C THR A 584 -1.55 -37.58 -37.91
N THR A 585 -0.29 -37.91 -37.69
CA THR A 585 0.53 -38.64 -38.67
C THR A 585 0.31 -40.14 -38.52
N ALA A 586 -0.32 -40.77 -39.52
CA ALA A 586 -0.55 -42.22 -39.56
C ALA A 586 0.75 -42.97 -39.88
N THR A 587 1.36 -43.59 -38.85
CA THR A 587 2.60 -44.37 -39.00
C THR A 587 2.29 -45.82 -39.41
N THR A 588 2.78 -46.22 -40.59
CA THR A 588 2.71 -47.60 -41.09
C THR A 588 3.94 -48.38 -40.62
N THR A 589 3.74 -49.45 -39.83
CA THR A 589 4.82 -50.25 -39.25
C THR A 589 5.47 -51.18 -40.28
N THR A 590 6.77 -51.04 -40.54
CA THR A 590 7.57 -52.04 -41.27
C THR A 590 8.78 -52.44 -40.43
N THR A 591 8.83 -53.71 -40.03
CA THR A 591 9.87 -54.31 -39.19
C THR A 591 11.10 -54.68 -40.03
N THR A 592 12.29 -54.16 -39.69
CA THR A 592 13.57 -54.67 -40.22
C THR A 592 14.63 -54.72 -39.11
N THR A 593 15.12 -55.93 -38.83
CA THR A 593 16.29 -56.26 -38.00
C THR A 593 17.58 -55.96 -38.78
N THR A 594 18.68 -55.49 -38.16
CA THR A 594 20.09 -55.97 -38.29
C THR A 594 21.15 -54.97 -37.75
N THR A 595 21.92 -55.46 -36.77
CA THR A 595 23.36 -55.32 -36.43
C THR A 595 24.06 -53.96 -36.21
N THR A 596 24.58 -53.86 -34.98
CA THR A 596 25.52 -52.91 -34.37
C THR A 596 26.90 -52.84 -35.04
N THR A 597 27.43 -51.62 -35.24
CA THR A 597 28.88 -51.33 -35.27
C THR A 597 29.10 -49.89 -34.77
N GLU A 598 29.97 -49.72 -33.77
CA GLU A 598 30.32 -48.45 -33.13
C GLU A 598 31.04 -47.49 -34.10
N THR A 599 30.65 -46.20 -34.12
CA THR A 599 31.56 -45.04 -34.03
C THR A 599 30.76 -43.77 -33.68
N THR A 600 31.27 -43.07 -32.67
CA THR A 600 30.90 -41.79 -32.03
C THR A 600 30.27 -40.70 -32.90
N THR A 601 29.14 -40.14 -32.45
CA THR A 601 28.84 -38.70 -32.29
C THR A 601 27.61 -38.56 -31.39
N THR A 602 27.69 -37.67 -30.41
CA THR A 602 26.80 -37.49 -29.25
C THR A 602 25.52 -36.75 -29.64
N GLU A 603 24.37 -37.42 -29.53
CA GLU A 603 23.04 -36.79 -29.46
C GLU A 603 22.50 -36.99 -28.05
N THR A 604 22.36 -35.90 -27.30
CA THR A 604 21.71 -35.89 -26.00
C THR A 604 20.21 -35.84 -26.24
N THR A 605 19.54 -36.99 -26.12
CA THR A 605 18.10 -37.04 -25.83
C THR A 605 17.88 -36.41 -24.46
N THR A 606 17.28 -35.22 -24.41
CA THR A 606 16.76 -34.65 -23.16
C THR A 606 15.50 -35.44 -22.80
N ALA A 607 15.65 -36.37 -21.85
CA ALA A 607 14.52 -36.98 -21.17
C ALA A 607 13.75 -35.88 -20.42
N LYS A 608 12.42 -35.98 -20.37
CA LYS A 608 11.61 -35.25 -19.41
C LYS A 608 12.19 -35.52 -18.02
N PRO A 609 12.50 -34.49 -17.21
CA PRO A 609 13.12 -34.73 -15.92
C PRO A 609 12.04 -35.33 -14.98
N GLU A 610 12.36 -36.49 -14.39
CA GLU A 610 11.50 -37.22 -13.45
C GLU A 610 12.06 -37.07 -12.03
N ALA A 611 11.19 -37.09 -11.01
CA ALA A 611 11.63 -37.05 -9.62
C ALA A 611 12.46 -38.31 -9.29
N VAL A 612 13.65 -38.10 -8.73
CA VAL A 612 14.57 -39.18 -8.35
C VAL A 612 14.20 -39.74 -6.97
N LEU A 613 13.71 -38.89 -6.08
CA LEU A 613 13.32 -39.25 -4.72
C LEU A 613 12.20 -38.33 -4.23
N TRP A 614 10.94 -38.78 -4.34
CA TRP A 614 9.78 -38.01 -3.87
C TRP A 614 9.92 -37.64 -2.39
N GLY A 615 9.76 -36.34 -2.10
CA GLY A 615 9.88 -35.72 -0.79
C GLY A 615 11.27 -35.16 -0.44
N ASP A 616 12.31 -35.36 -1.25
CA ASP A 616 13.67 -34.84 -1.02
C ASP A 616 13.85 -33.48 -1.72
N ALA A 617 13.25 -32.44 -1.13
CA ALA A 617 13.20 -31.10 -1.69
C ALA A 617 14.56 -30.39 -1.64
N ASN A 618 15.38 -30.65 -0.62
CA ASN A 618 16.69 -30.00 -0.48
C ASN A 618 17.82 -30.76 -1.21
N VAL A 619 17.53 -31.94 -1.76
CA VAL A 619 18.42 -32.79 -2.57
C VAL A 619 19.60 -33.33 -1.75
N ASP A 620 19.34 -33.72 -0.49
CA ASP A 620 20.33 -34.34 0.41
C ASP A 620 20.26 -35.89 0.45
N GLN A 621 19.40 -36.49 -0.38
CA GLN A 621 19.13 -37.93 -0.50
C GLN A 621 18.41 -38.53 0.70
N LYS A 622 17.75 -37.71 1.52
CA LYS A 622 16.88 -38.13 2.61
C LYS A 622 15.57 -37.37 2.52
N VAL A 623 14.51 -37.95 3.08
CA VAL A 623 13.23 -37.26 3.25
C VAL A 623 13.03 -37.03 4.73
N SER A 624 13.01 -35.76 5.11
CA SER A 624 12.97 -35.31 6.50
C SER A 624 12.21 -34.00 6.65
N ILE A 625 12.01 -33.55 7.88
CA ILE A 625 11.41 -32.23 8.14
C ILE A 625 12.18 -31.07 7.48
N SER A 626 13.48 -31.24 7.20
CA SER A 626 14.30 -30.22 6.53
C SER A 626 13.83 -29.97 5.09
N ASP A 627 13.19 -30.96 4.45
CA ASP A 627 12.62 -30.85 3.12
C ASP A 627 11.31 -30.08 3.13
N ALA A 628 10.45 -30.33 4.13
CA ALA A 628 9.27 -29.51 4.37
C ALA A 628 9.64 -28.04 4.65
N VAL A 629 10.71 -27.79 5.42
CA VAL A 629 11.22 -26.44 5.66
C VAL A 629 11.75 -25.79 4.38
N ALA A 630 12.50 -26.53 3.56
CA ALA A 630 12.99 -26.03 2.27
C ALA A 630 11.83 -25.66 1.32
N ILE A 631 10.76 -26.47 1.28
CA ILE A 631 9.53 -26.17 0.55
C ILE A 631 8.90 -24.88 1.08
N LEU A 632 8.65 -24.78 2.39
CA LEU A 632 8.00 -23.60 2.98
C LEU A 632 8.83 -22.32 2.78
N GLN A 633 10.16 -22.40 2.89
CA GLN A 633 11.06 -21.27 2.61
C GLN A 633 11.04 -20.86 1.14
N SER A 634 11.02 -21.83 0.22
CA SER A 634 10.94 -21.57 -1.22
C SER A 634 9.57 -21.01 -1.62
N VAL A 635 8.48 -21.47 -1.01
CA VAL A 635 7.12 -20.94 -1.23
C VAL A 635 6.99 -19.53 -0.66
N ALA A 636 7.58 -19.24 0.50
CA ALA A 636 7.53 -17.92 1.12
C ALA A 636 8.45 -16.88 0.44
N ASN A 637 9.60 -17.30 -0.09
CA ASN A 637 10.52 -16.41 -0.79
C ASN A 637 11.46 -17.18 -1.74
N SER A 638 10.95 -17.56 -2.91
CA SER A 638 11.68 -18.29 -3.94
C SER A 638 12.91 -17.51 -4.46
N SER A 639 12.89 -16.18 -4.46
CA SER A 639 14.03 -15.36 -4.93
C SER A 639 15.31 -15.55 -4.12
N LYS A 640 15.18 -15.92 -2.83
CA LYS A 640 16.30 -16.15 -1.91
C LYS A 640 16.53 -17.63 -1.59
N TYR A 641 15.46 -18.43 -1.55
CA TYR A 641 15.47 -19.82 -1.10
C TYR A 641 14.98 -20.80 -2.18
N ALA A 642 15.16 -20.47 -3.47
CA ALA A 642 14.78 -21.32 -4.58
C ALA A 642 15.26 -22.76 -4.39
N LEU A 643 14.33 -23.72 -4.52
CA LEU A 643 14.69 -25.12 -4.68
C LEU A 643 15.53 -25.31 -5.96
N LYS A 644 16.47 -26.25 -5.90
CA LYS A 644 17.19 -26.68 -7.10
C LYS A 644 16.21 -27.35 -8.05
N GLU A 645 16.50 -27.36 -9.36
CA GLU A 645 15.66 -27.99 -10.38
C GLU A 645 15.20 -29.42 -9.99
N GLN A 646 16.12 -30.26 -9.50
CA GLN A 646 15.77 -31.60 -9.01
C GLN A 646 14.96 -31.58 -7.70
N GLY A 647 15.23 -30.61 -6.83
CA GLY A 647 14.51 -30.42 -5.57
C GLY A 647 13.06 -30.02 -5.81
N SER A 648 12.80 -29.16 -6.80
CA SER A 648 11.44 -28.79 -7.20
C SER A 648 10.66 -30.00 -7.74
N LEU A 649 11.29 -30.85 -8.55
CA LEU A 649 10.67 -32.08 -9.04
C LEU A 649 10.41 -33.11 -7.94
N ASN A 650 11.33 -33.21 -6.97
CA ASN A 650 11.16 -34.10 -5.83
C ASN A 650 10.13 -33.58 -4.82
N ALA A 651 9.93 -32.27 -4.75
CA ALA A 651 9.08 -31.59 -3.79
C ALA A 651 7.61 -31.58 -4.18
N ASP A 652 7.25 -31.63 -5.46
CA ASP A 652 5.86 -31.66 -5.94
C ASP A 652 5.24 -33.06 -5.72
N VAL A 653 4.75 -33.31 -4.51
CA VAL A 653 4.37 -34.64 -4.01
C VAL A 653 2.86 -34.78 -3.78
N VAL A 654 2.07 -33.72 -3.88
CA VAL A 654 0.61 -33.69 -3.81
C VAL A 654 0.04 -33.19 -5.15
N ASP A 655 -0.72 -34.06 -5.81
CA ASP A 655 -1.28 -33.80 -7.15
C ASP A 655 -0.21 -33.38 -8.17
N ASN A 656 0.88 -34.16 -8.19
CA ASN A 656 2.10 -33.87 -8.94
C ASN A 656 1.84 -33.36 -10.37
N GLY A 657 2.42 -32.20 -10.68
CA GLY A 657 2.22 -31.46 -11.93
C GLY A 657 1.64 -30.07 -11.73
N ASN A 658 1.22 -29.72 -10.51
CA ASN A 658 0.66 -28.42 -10.15
C ASN A 658 1.71 -27.47 -9.53
N GLY A 659 2.97 -27.91 -9.41
CA GLY A 659 4.05 -27.14 -8.82
C GLY A 659 4.14 -27.29 -7.30
N VAL A 660 5.23 -26.81 -6.72
CA VAL A 660 5.53 -26.99 -5.30
C VAL A 660 4.73 -26.00 -4.45
N THR A 661 3.91 -26.52 -3.53
CA THR A 661 3.00 -25.78 -2.65
C THR A 661 3.26 -26.08 -1.18
N GLY A 662 2.53 -25.40 -0.29
CA GLY A 662 2.55 -25.74 1.14
C GLY A 662 2.00 -27.13 1.46
N GLN A 663 1.12 -27.69 0.61
CA GLN A 663 0.54 -29.03 0.81
C GLN A 663 1.60 -30.13 0.69
N ASP A 664 2.60 -29.90 -0.16
CA ASP A 664 3.75 -30.80 -0.32
C ASP A 664 4.61 -30.87 0.94
N ALA A 665 4.82 -29.72 1.60
CA ALA A 665 5.48 -29.69 2.89
C ALA A 665 4.68 -30.47 3.96
N VAL A 666 3.36 -30.36 3.95
CA VAL A 666 2.48 -31.11 4.85
C VAL A 666 2.54 -32.61 4.56
N ALA A 667 2.58 -33.03 3.29
CA ALA A 667 2.73 -34.45 2.94
C ALA A 667 4.05 -35.04 3.46
N ILE A 668 5.15 -34.28 3.44
CA ILE A 668 6.42 -34.70 4.05
C ILE A 668 6.31 -34.74 5.60
N GLN A 669 5.59 -33.81 6.22
CA GLN A 669 5.31 -33.85 7.66
C GLN A 669 4.48 -35.09 8.06
N LEU A 670 3.57 -35.57 7.20
CA LEU A 670 2.82 -36.81 7.42
C LEU A 670 3.73 -38.06 7.38
N ILE A 671 4.84 -38.02 6.64
CA ILE A 671 5.88 -39.07 6.69
C ILE A 671 6.61 -39.05 8.05
N ASP A 672 6.98 -37.86 8.53
CA ASP A 672 7.64 -37.68 9.84
C ASP A 672 6.73 -38.12 11.00
N ALA A 673 5.43 -37.87 10.89
CA ALA A 673 4.40 -38.32 11.83
C ALA A 673 4.05 -39.82 11.73
N GLU A 674 4.73 -40.58 10.86
CA GLU A 674 4.49 -42.01 10.59
C GLU A 674 3.04 -42.33 10.10
N ILE A 675 2.33 -41.34 9.56
CA ILE A 675 0.95 -41.49 9.05
C ILE A 675 0.97 -42.12 7.64
N ILE A 676 1.96 -41.75 6.83
CA ILE A 676 2.23 -42.33 5.50
C ILE A 676 3.72 -42.70 5.38
N LYS A 677 4.08 -43.48 4.36
CA LYS A 677 5.47 -43.80 4.03
C LYS A 677 5.93 -43.01 2.82
N GLN A 678 7.24 -42.81 2.71
CA GLN A 678 7.85 -42.21 1.52
C GLN A 678 7.46 -42.93 0.21
N THR A 679 7.27 -44.26 0.26
CA THR A 679 6.83 -45.05 -0.91
C THR A 679 5.38 -44.80 -1.33
N ASP A 680 4.63 -44.05 -0.54
CA ASP A 680 3.23 -43.69 -0.83
C ASP A 680 3.15 -42.37 -1.62
N LEU A 681 4.25 -41.64 -1.78
CA LEU A 681 4.33 -40.43 -2.62
C LEU A 681 4.57 -40.79 -4.11
N PRO A 682 4.04 -39.98 -5.05
CA PRO A 682 3.19 -38.81 -4.83
C PRO A 682 1.73 -39.19 -4.49
N LEU A 683 1.05 -38.34 -3.72
CA LEU A 683 -0.37 -38.48 -3.38
C LEU A 683 -1.25 -37.76 -4.40
N SER A 684 -2.45 -38.29 -4.65
CA SER A 684 -3.52 -37.50 -5.28
C SER A 684 -4.15 -36.55 -4.25
N LEU A 685 -4.74 -35.45 -4.71
CA LEU A 685 -5.40 -34.47 -3.85
C LEU A 685 -6.46 -35.12 -2.94
N ASP A 686 -7.36 -35.93 -3.49
CA ASP A 686 -8.38 -36.69 -2.72
C ASP A 686 -7.78 -37.50 -1.56
N LYS A 687 -6.59 -38.07 -1.76
CA LYS A 687 -5.93 -38.91 -0.77
C LYS A 687 -5.27 -38.07 0.32
N PHE A 688 -4.69 -36.92 -0.06
CA PHE A 688 -4.12 -35.96 0.87
C PHE A 688 -5.20 -35.35 1.79
N GLU A 689 -6.35 -34.98 1.24
CA GLU A 689 -7.49 -34.45 2.01
C GLU A 689 -8.07 -35.48 2.99
N GLU A 690 -8.17 -36.77 2.59
CA GLU A 690 -8.60 -37.85 3.50
C GLU A 690 -7.67 -37.98 4.72
N LEU A 691 -6.36 -37.74 4.54
CA LEU A 691 -5.35 -37.90 5.59
C LEU A 691 -5.26 -36.71 6.54
N THR A 692 -5.69 -35.52 6.10
CA THR A 692 -5.56 -34.25 6.84
C THR A 692 -6.87 -33.74 7.46
N SER A 693 -8.01 -34.32 7.09
CA SER A 693 -9.37 -33.92 7.52
C SER A 693 -9.80 -34.38 8.93
N LYS A 694 -8.88 -34.54 9.88
CA LYS A 694 -9.20 -35.04 11.24
C LYS A 694 -8.74 -34.16 12.39
#